data_AF-A0A7R9ZUK3-F1
#
_entry.id   AF-A0A7R9ZUK3-F1
#
_cell.length_a   1.000
_cell.length_b   1.000
_cell.length_c   1.000
_cell.angle_alpha   90.00
_cell.angle_beta   90.00
_cell.angle_gamma   90.00
#
_symmetry.space_group_name_H-M   'P 1'
#
loop_
_entity.id
_entity.type
_entity.pdbx_description
1 polymer ?
#
loop_
_entity_poly.entity_id
_entity_poly.type
_entity_poly.pdbx_seq_one_letter_code
_entity_poly.pdbx_strand_id
1 'polypeptide(L)'
;MAVGCLVVGGWWQFHSATAATLARSTTPVDAFGRPHIHPMKDYEDEERSLMHGKDKSLAEWEYLHANARVDFMTFDEKLPDGFSALWGSVLGLVSGISACVASIFCLELYFSMKGSSPLFTLASMAAVVVLAPFNVMKNFIDNNLAPYPVLWVYPWQKLYPKAFTCGSWLPWPLDGMYDIGLMLPTHCIRAIWDYVSCQDICSPQEKDVLRKHGIHNDRLQSLLCSRRSYFVMMAGLGVVNFIFNAEEVILLADGITHMRQAASQDVSYMWHRCSFRHGDCPVSEPDAMSINAYLVDMLIRVYGIIEEGCGYVAVTKALIEWIGGFIGVVCACFALAYWTDFKTSRRFTLIGWLFMMLTPVITSSLCENWYVDKRAIEDSLASTATEVWTEIRFFLHTKPCDSMEDNGRYALDMAKSSCKAILAVNLLAPKGAVNGCREFKQRYDHLNDDLFGNSTELCNYAVRLFDEQGPQNHSEVRAKVKEYTPTFLNTVQVIVGLRAGVKNIRGILPAVASMVPALMQGGLMVKNLVPRQTLPSILLTLPWAFTTLFWGQYQLYYQLMTGAVFLLAALAMSFGPLVYYIYGKLYTIVQPMDDQQSITLTFRIWYYALVFALVIPYLLMFVYVAFLNDFKEDTIWQATVAVFLQPSFKSIVILIAGTLSNYAYTLQAGIDWFVDEVVDHHVTGHAPAVIASTRSMEEADSLQQKLDTTLDLDSIQKGEYVCGGLSDPTRLQPPTEGDWERKVQIYSVSLLYKDHATLDAFAAHIYGEDRIPSVMERARQEFFGVMENPPSGAFMWDERAAQELEREARKAAEAAEARG
;
A
#
# COMPACT_ATOMS: atom_id res chain seq x y z
N MET A 1 -21.65 -12.81 -1.09
CA MET A 1 -20.87 -12.91 -2.35
C MET A 1 -21.66 -12.47 -3.59
N ALA A 2 -22.75 -13.13 -4.00
CA ALA A 2 -23.50 -12.75 -5.22
C ALA A 2 -24.03 -11.30 -5.24
N VAL A 3 -24.49 -10.78 -4.10
CA VAL A 3 -24.95 -9.39 -3.96
C VAL A 3 -23.80 -8.38 -4.06
N GLY A 4 -22.60 -8.74 -3.60
CA GLY A 4 -21.41 -7.89 -3.72
C GLY A 4 -20.92 -7.74 -5.16
N CYS A 5 -20.98 -8.83 -5.95
CA CYS A 5 -20.69 -8.79 -7.39
C CYS A 5 -21.72 -7.97 -8.17
N LEU A 6 -23.00 -8.00 -7.77
CA LEU A 6 -24.06 -7.22 -8.41
C LEU A 6 -23.98 -5.72 -8.08
N VAL A 7 -23.57 -5.35 -6.87
CA VAL A 7 -23.43 -3.93 -6.47
C VAL A 7 -22.22 -3.27 -7.16
N VAL A 8 -21.08 -3.97 -7.25
CA VAL A 8 -19.89 -3.47 -7.97
C VAL A 8 -20.13 -3.43 -9.48
N GLY A 9 -20.81 -4.43 -10.05
CA GLY A 9 -21.19 -4.44 -11.46
C GLY A 9 -22.22 -3.35 -11.82
N GLY A 10 -23.21 -3.11 -10.96
CA GLY A 10 -24.24 -2.10 -11.16
C GLY A 10 -23.74 -0.66 -11.01
N TRP A 11 -22.84 -0.41 -10.04
CA TRP A 11 -22.22 0.91 -9.85
C TRP A 11 -21.33 1.29 -11.04
N TRP A 12 -20.69 0.31 -11.67
CA TRP A 12 -19.80 0.54 -12.82
C TRP A 12 -20.54 0.67 -14.17
N GLN A 13 -21.65 -0.06 -14.37
CA GLN A 13 -22.53 0.12 -15.53
C GLN A 13 -23.17 1.53 -15.58
N PHE A 14 -23.48 2.11 -14.41
CA PHE A 14 -24.04 3.45 -14.31
C PHE A 14 -23.05 4.54 -14.78
N HIS A 15 -21.77 4.45 -14.40
CA HIS A 15 -20.76 5.41 -14.83
C HIS A 15 -20.35 5.30 -16.30
N SER A 16 -20.30 4.07 -16.84
CA SER A 16 -19.98 3.84 -18.24
C SER A 16 -21.09 4.30 -19.20
N ALA A 17 -22.37 4.17 -18.81
CA ALA A 17 -23.50 4.73 -19.56
C ALA A 17 -23.50 6.27 -19.56
N THR A 18 -23.09 6.89 -18.44
CA THR A 18 -23.04 8.35 -18.32
C THR A 18 -21.92 8.95 -19.19
N ALA A 19 -20.76 8.31 -19.25
CA ALA A 19 -19.64 8.73 -20.11
C ALA A 19 -19.94 8.60 -21.62
N ALA A 20 -20.65 7.54 -22.02
CA ALA A 20 -21.05 7.33 -23.42
C ALA A 20 -22.11 8.32 -23.91
N THR A 21 -22.93 8.86 -23.00
CA THR A 21 -23.97 9.84 -23.32
C THR A 21 -23.40 11.25 -23.50
N LEU A 22 -22.36 11.61 -22.72
CA LEU A 22 -21.64 12.88 -22.85
C LEU A 22 -20.83 12.97 -24.16
N ALA A 23 -20.25 11.86 -24.61
CA ALA A 23 -19.43 11.80 -25.83
C ALA A 23 -20.21 11.98 -27.15
N ARG A 24 -21.55 11.87 -27.15
CA ARG A 24 -22.39 12.05 -28.35
C ARG A 24 -22.86 13.49 -28.59
N SER A 25 -22.52 14.44 -27.72
CA SER A 25 -23.10 15.80 -27.75
C SER A 25 -22.29 16.87 -28.51
N THR A 26 -21.17 16.54 -29.15
CA THR A 26 -20.33 17.51 -29.87
C THR A 26 -20.39 17.30 -31.39
N THR A 27 -21.22 18.08 -32.08
CA THR A 27 -21.24 18.20 -33.55
C THR A 27 -20.22 19.24 -34.03
N PRO A 28 -19.42 18.97 -35.08
CA PRO A 28 -18.57 19.99 -35.69
C PRO A 28 -19.33 20.75 -36.80
N VAL A 29 -19.10 22.07 -36.86
CA VAL A 29 -19.55 22.97 -37.92
C VAL A 29 -18.40 23.15 -38.91
N ASP A 30 -18.57 22.66 -40.14
CA ASP A 30 -17.66 22.93 -41.26
C ASP A 30 -18.08 24.22 -41.99
N ALA A 31 -17.15 25.17 -42.16
CA ALA A 31 -17.27 26.20 -43.21
C ALA A 31 -15.91 26.88 -43.54
N PHE A 32 -15.68 27.05 -44.85
CA PHE A 32 -14.63 27.83 -45.55
C PHE A 32 -13.22 27.21 -45.56
N GLY A 33 -12.49 27.06 -46.67
CA GLY A 33 -12.57 27.65 -48.01
C GLY A 33 -11.12 27.93 -48.43
N ARG A 34 -10.47 27.03 -49.19
CA ARG A 34 -9.08 27.21 -49.65
C ARG A 34 -9.04 28.07 -50.93
N PRO A 35 -8.19 29.11 -51.03
CA PRO A 35 -7.81 29.68 -52.31
C PRO A 35 -6.53 29.05 -52.86
N HIS A 36 -6.50 28.93 -54.19
CA HIS A 36 -5.37 28.52 -55.01
C HIS A 36 -4.22 29.54 -54.97
N ILE A 37 -2.97 29.05 -54.95
CA ILE A 37 -1.76 29.85 -55.13
C ILE A 37 -1.09 29.44 -56.46
N HIS A 38 -0.84 30.43 -57.32
CA HIS A 38 0.01 30.34 -58.53
C HIS A 38 1.49 30.51 -58.17
N PRO A 39 2.44 29.99 -58.98
CA PRO A 39 3.86 30.11 -58.70
C PRO A 39 4.40 31.47 -59.20
N MET A 40 5.17 32.15 -58.37
CA MET A 40 6.04 33.25 -58.82
C MET A 40 7.51 32.87 -58.60
N LYS A 41 8.26 33.17 -59.65
CA LYS A 41 9.66 32.90 -59.93
C LYS A 41 10.46 34.13 -59.50
N ASP A 42 11.76 33.90 -59.29
CA ASP A 42 12.85 34.88 -59.23
C ASP A 42 13.01 35.65 -57.91
N TYR A 43 14.09 35.34 -57.17
CA TYR A 43 14.96 36.29 -56.46
C TYR A 43 16.22 35.54 -55.96
N GLU A 44 17.10 35.18 -56.90
CA GLU A 44 18.53 34.95 -56.64
C GLU A 44 19.21 36.30 -56.93
N ASP A 45 19.70 37.02 -55.90
CA ASP A 45 20.85 37.95 -56.01
C ASP A 45 21.21 38.73 -54.72
N GLU A 46 20.64 38.43 -53.55
CA GLU A 46 20.94 39.20 -52.31
C GLU A 46 21.85 38.48 -51.29
N GLU A 47 22.49 37.37 -51.67
CA GLU A 47 23.28 36.53 -50.75
C GLU A 47 24.81 36.62 -50.95
N ARG A 48 25.32 37.80 -51.34
CA ARG A 48 26.77 38.04 -51.48
C ARG A 48 27.37 39.15 -50.62
N SER A 49 26.62 39.77 -49.71
CA SER A 49 27.15 40.90 -48.93
C SER A 49 27.27 40.73 -47.40
N LEU A 50 26.99 39.56 -46.82
CA LEU A 50 26.97 39.41 -45.34
C LEU A 50 28.13 38.63 -44.70
N MET A 51 29.14 38.22 -45.47
CA MET A 51 30.26 37.42 -44.96
C MET A 51 31.49 38.24 -44.52
N HIS A 52 31.32 39.33 -43.76
CA HIS A 52 32.43 39.94 -43.00
C HIS A 52 31.93 40.74 -41.78
N GLY A 53 31.74 40.05 -40.66
CA GLY A 53 31.51 40.67 -39.35
C GLY A 53 31.90 39.72 -38.23
N LYS A 54 32.90 40.13 -37.44
CA LYS A 54 33.32 39.44 -36.21
C LYS A 54 32.19 39.52 -35.19
N ASP A 55 31.63 38.39 -34.79
CA ASP A 55 30.97 38.29 -33.48
C ASP A 55 31.22 36.92 -32.85
N LYS A 56 31.97 36.93 -31.74
CA LYS A 56 32.21 35.75 -30.89
C LYS A 56 30.98 35.36 -30.07
N SER A 57 29.96 36.22 -30.00
CA SER A 57 28.70 35.98 -29.28
C SER A 57 27.80 34.96 -29.98
N LEU A 58 27.93 34.77 -31.30
CA LEU A 58 27.13 33.81 -32.06
C LEU A 58 27.49 32.35 -31.72
N ALA A 59 28.76 32.07 -31.43
CA ALA A 59 29.23 30.71 -31.12
C ALA A 59 28.80 30.23 -29.72
N GLU A 60 28.65 31.15 -28.76
CA GLU A 60 28.02 30.83 -27.45
C GLU A 60 26.51 30.65 -27.58
N TRP A 61 25.88 31.37 -28.51
CA TRP A 61 24.46 31.22 -28.82
C TRP A 61 24.15 29.91 -29.54
N GLU A 62 24.95 29.49 -30.52
CA GLU A 62 24.82 28.18 -31.19
C GLU A 62 25.02 27.01 -30.20
N TYR A 63 25.89 27.17 -29.19
CA TYR A 63 26.08 26.19 -28.12
C TYR A 63 24.86 26.08 -27.17
N LEU A 64 24.17 27.19 -26.91
CA LEU A 64 22.88 27.19 -26.18
C LEU A 64 21.73 26.65 -27.05
N HIS A 65 21.73 26.96 -28.34
CA HIS A 65 20.72 26.54 -29.31
C HIS A 65 20.75 25.03 -29.60
N ALA A 66 21.94 24.41 -29.55
CA ALA A 66 22.09 22.95 -29.65
C ALA A 66 21.59 22.20 -28.40
N ASN A 67 21.63 22.84 -27.22
CA ASN A 67 21.21 22.24 -25.95
C ASN A 67 19.72 22.46 -25.62
N ALA A 68 19.02 23.33 -26.35
CA ALA A 68 17.58 23.59 -26.20
C ALA A 68 16.69 22.71 -27.11
N ARG A 69 17.26 21.72 -27.82
CA ARG A 69 16.46 20.72 -28.56
C ARG A 69 15.77 19.76 -27.60
N VAL A 70 14.61 20.18 -27.10
CA VAL A 70 13.58 19.30 -26.57
C VAL A 70 12.34 19.56 -27.40
N ASP A 71 12.02 18.60 -28.29
CA ASP A 71 10.77 18.59 -29.04
C ASP A 71 9.60 18.55 -28.06
N PHE A 72 8.93 19.68 -27.90
CA PHE A 72 7.55 19.75 -27.45
C PHE A 72 6.76 20.34 -28.60
N MET A 73 6.13 19.52 -29.46
CA MET A 73 4.81 19.82 -30.03
C MET A 73 4.15 18.59 -30.69
N THR A 74 2.81 18.66 -30.71
CA THR A 74 1.82 17.82 -31.41
C THR A 74 1.22 16.63 -30.66
N PHE A 75 0.52 16.91 -29.55
CA PHE A 75 -0.62 16.07 -29.13
C PHE A 75 -1.92 16.68 -29.66
N ASP A 76 -2.31 16.29 -30.87
CA ASP A 76 -3.68 16.36 -31.35
C ASP A 76 -4.12 14.94 -31.73
N GLU A 77 -4.10 14.04 -30.76
CA GLU A 77 -4.63 12.68 -30.93
C GLU A 77 -6.09 12.66 -30.52
N LYS A 78 -6.98 12.71 -31.53
CA LYS A 78 -8.26 12.01 -31.41
C LYS A 78 -7.95 10.57 -31.01
N LEU A 79 -8.40 10.17 -29.81
CA LEU A 79 -8.38 8.77 -29.39
C LEU A 79 -8.88 7.90 -30.55
N PRO A 80 -8.14 6.89 -31.01
CA PRO A 80 -8.59 6.04 -32.10
C PRO A 80 -9.94 5.43 -31.73
N ASP A 81 -10.92 5.43 -32.64
CA ASP A 81 -12.25 4.83 -32.42
C ASP A 81 -12.19 3.33 -32.02
N GLY A 82 -11.02 2.69 -32.16
CA GLY A 82 -10.73 1.35 -31.65
C GLY A 82 -10.34 1.25 -30.16
N PHE A 83 -10.09 2.35 -29.45
CA PHE A 83 -9.60 2.33 -28.06
C PHE A 83 -10.65 1.79 -27.08
N SER A 84 -11.93 2.12 -27.29
CA SER A 84 -13.05 1.59 -26.49
C SER A 84 -13.33 0.11 -26.78
N ALA A 85 -13.14 -0.33 -28.02
CA ALA A 85 -13.26 -1.73 -28.43
C ALA A 85 -12.09 -2.59 -27.92
N LEU A 86 -10.86 -2.04 -27.93
CA LEU A 86 -9.68 -2.68 -27.35
C LEU A 86 -9.82 -2.78 -25.83
N TRP A 87 -10.27 -1.72 -25.15
CA TRP A 87 -10.59 -1.77 -23.72
C TRP A 87 -11.72 -2.75 -23.41
N GLY A 88 -12.79 -2.79 -24.21
CA GLY A 88 -13.86 -3.78 -24.05
C GLY A 88 -13.36 -5.23 -24.21
N SER A 89 -12.42 -5.46 -25.14
CA SER A 89 -11.83 -6.78 -25.39
C SER A 89 -10.82 -7.17 -24.31
N VAL A 90 -9.98 -6.25 -23.84
CA VAL A 90 -9.02 -6.46 -22.75
C VAL A 90 -9.75 -6.62 -21.43
N LEU A 91 -10.79 -5.83 -21.14
CA LEU A 91 -11.64 -6.00 -19.95
C LEU A 91 -12.46 -7.29 -20.05
N GLY A 92 -12.90 -7.70 -21.24
CA GLY A 92 -13.54 -8.99 -21.47
C GLY A 92 -12.59 -10.16 -21.22
N LEU A 93 -11.33 -10.05 -21.64
CA LEU A 93 -10.28 -11.04 -21.40
C LEU A 93 -9.87 -11.09 -19.93
N VAL A 94 -9.67 -9.94 -19.28
CA VAL A 94 -9.35 -9.84 -17.84
C VAL A 94 -10.52 -10.35 -17.02
N SER A 95 -11.77 -9.95 -17.35
CA SER A 95 -12.97 -10.51 -16.72
C SER A 95 -13.09 -12.00 -16.98
N GLY A 96 -12.67 -12.50 -18.15
CA GLY A 96 -12.66 -13.92 -18.50
C GLY A 96 -11.61 -14.72 -17.72
N ILE A 97 -10.39 -14.19 -17.60
CA ILE A 97 -9.30 -14.79 -16.81
C ILE A 97 -9.63 -14.72 -15.32
N SER A 98 -10.09 -13.58 -14.82
CA SER A 98 -10.55 -13.42 -13.44
C SER A 98 -11.77 -14.30 -13.15
N ALA A 99 -12.71 -14.45 -14.08
CA ALA A 99 -13.82 -15.39 -13.92
C ALA A 99 -13.36 -16.84 -13.97
N CYS A 100 -12.38 -17.20 -14.81
CA CYS A 100 -11.79 -18.55 -14.83
C CYS A 100 -11.02 -18.83 -13.55
N VAL A 101 -10.15 -17.93 -13.09
CA VAL A 101 -9.41 -18.06 -11.84
C VAL A 101 -10.36 -18.08 -10.65
N ALA A 102 -11.36 -17.20 -10.60
CA ALA A 102 -12.39 -17.22 -9.57
C ALA A 102 -13.26 -18.48 -9.63
N SER A 103 -13.55 -19.02 -10.81
CA SER A 103 -14.31 -20.27 -10.98
C SER A 103 -13.49 -21.48 -10.53
N ILE A 104 -12.20 -21.53 -10.87
CA ILE A 104 -11.25 -22.53 -10.39
C ILE A 104 -11.13 -22.43 -8.86
N PHE A 105 -11.01 -21.21 -8.32
CA PHE A 105 -10.93 -20.97 -6.89
C PHE A 105 -12.24 -21.31 -6.17
N CYS A 106 -13.41 -21.04 -6.76
CA CYS A 106 -14.72 -21.42 -6.23
C CYS A 106 -14.92 -22.95 -6.31
N LEU A 107 -14.45 -23.61 -7.37
CA LEU A 107 -14.42 -25.06 -7.49
C LEU A 107 -13.51 -25.68 -6.43
N GLU A 108 -12.33 -25.11 -6.18
CA GLU A 108 -11.41 -25.57 -5.13
C GLU A 108 -11.95 -25.32 -3.73
N LEU A 109 -12.53 -24.14 -3.45
CA LEU A 109 -13.25 -23.87 -2.19
C LEU A 109 -14.37 -24.88 -2.00
N TYR A 110 -15.11 -25.20 -3.06
CA TYR A 110 -16.16 -26.22 -3.04
C TYR A 110 -15.60 -27.64 -2.77
N PHE A 111 -14.44 -28.01 -3.35
CA PHE A 111 -13.81 -29.31 -3.13
C PHE A 111 -13.11 -29.42 -1.76
N SER A 112 -12.47 -28.35 -1.28
CA SER A 112 -11.92 -28.25 0.10
C SER A 112 -13.04 -28.30 1.13
N MET A 113 -14.16 -27.60 0.91
CA MET A 113 -15.36 -27.72 1.74
C MET A 113 -15.96 -29.14 1.75
N LYS A 114 -15.60 -29.99 0.77
CA LYS A 114 -15.98 -31.42 0.72
C LYS A 114 -14.88 -32.38 1.21
N GLY A 115 -13.79 -31.89 1.80
CA GLY A 115 -12.74 -32.72 2.39
C GLY A 115 -11.80 -33.40 1.39
N SER A 116 -11.69 -32.88 0.16
CA SER A 116 -10.72 -33.36 -0.84
C SER A 116 -9.40 -32.59 -0.72
N SER A 117 -8.24 -33.26 -0.72
CA SER A 117 -6.96 -32.59 -0.41
C SER A 117 -6.49 -31.63 -1.53
N PRO A 118 -6.11 -30.38 -1.22
CA PRO A 118 -5.71 -29.35 -2.20
C PRO A 118 -4.26 -29.50 -2.74
N LEU A 119 -3.56 -30.58 -2.36
CA LEU A 119 -2.11 -30.74 -2.61
C LEU A 119 -1.74 -30.97 -4.08
N PHE A 120 -2.62 -31.56 -4.89
CA PHE A 120 -2.26 -31.98 -6.25
C PHE A 120 -2.18 -30.80 -7.24
N THR A 121 -3.03 -29.79 -7.09
CA THR A 121 -3.04 -28.59 -7.94
C THR A 121 -1.96 -27.58 -7.55
N LEU A 122 -1.73 -27.40 -6.23
CA LEU A 122 -0.65 -26.54 -5.72
C LEU A 122 0.72 -27.10 -6.13
N ALA A 123 0.90 -28.42 -6.08
CA ALA A 123 2.11 -29.09 -6.54
C ALA A 123 2.29 -28.98 -8.07
N SER A 124 1.22 -28.95 -8.86
CA SER A 124 1.32 -28.78 -10.32
C SER A 124 1.54 -27.32 -10.74
N MET A 125 0.96 -26.34 -10.05
CA MET A 125 1.31 -24.92 -10.24
C MET A 125 2.73 -24.61 -9.77
N ALA A 126 3.15 -25.12 -8.60
CA ALA A 126 4.51 -24.97 -8.11
C ALA A 126 5.53 -25.72 -8.99
N ALA A 127 5.21 -26.92 -9.51
CA ALA A 127 6.10 -27.64 -10.42
C ALA A 127 6.25 -26.93 -11.78
N VAL A 128 5.21 -26.29 -12.30
CA VAL A 128 5.28 -25.54 -13.56
C VAL A 128 6.02 -24.20 -13.39
N VAL A 129 5.91 -23.55 -12.22
CA VAL A 129 6.54 -22.25 -11.95
C VAL A 129 7.98 -22.37 -11.38
N VAL A 130 8.29 -23.43 -10.63
CA VAL A 130 9.57 -23.57 -9.89
C VAL A 130 10.54 -24.56 -10.54
N LEU A 131 10.09 -25.59 -11.25
CA LEU A 131 10.97 -26.68 -11.72
C LEU A 131 11.39 -26.58 -13.21
N ALA A 132 10.83 -25.64 -13.98
CA ALA A 132 11.24 -25.41 -15.37
C ALA A 132 12.62 -24.72 -15.56
N PRO A 133 13.13 -23.81 -14.68
CA PRO A 133 14.34 -23.04 -15.00
C PRO A 133 15.66 -23.56 -14.39
N PHE A 134 15.65 -24.47 -13.41
CA PHE A 134 16.89 -24.80 -12.67
C PHE A 134 17.92 -25.65 -13.44
N ASN A 135 17.50 -26.57 -14.31
CA ASN A 135 18.44 -27.39 -15.11
C ASN A 135 19.02 -26.64 -16.32
N VAL A 136 18.35 -25.59 -16.80
CA VAL A 136 18.85 -24.73 -17.89
C VAL A 136 19.82 -23.68 -17.34
N MET A 137 19.54 -23.12 -16.15
CA MET A 137 20.35 -22.09 -15.52
C MET A 137 21.73 -22.60 -15.06
N LYS A 138 21.82 -23.83 -14.55
CA LYS A 138 23.11 -24.44 -14.16
C LYS A 138 24.02 -24.70 -15.36
N ASN A 139 23.48 -25.25 -16.44
CA ASN A 139 24.24 -25.50 -17.68
C ASN A 139 24.67 -24.19 -18.38
N PHE A 140 23.97 -23.08 -18.16
CA PHE A 140 24.37 -21.78 -18.69
C PHE A 140 25.51 -21.15 -17.88
N ILE A 141 25.48 -21.28 -16.55
CA ILE A 141 26.50 -20.77 -15.63
C ILE A 141 27.83 -21.51 -15.82
N ASP A 142 27.80 -22.84 -15.90
CA ASP A 142 29.01 -23.66 -16.00
C ASP A 142 29.74 -23.51 -17.36
N ASN A 143 29.03 -23.12 -18.43
CA ASN A 143 29.58 -23.00 -19.78
C ASN A 143 30.02 -21.59 -20.19
N ASN A 144 29.65 -20.53 -19.44
CA ASN A 144 29.87 -19.14 -19.87
C ASN A 144 30.63 -18.25 -18.87
N LEU A 145 30.99 -18.75 -17.68
CA LEU A 145 31.61 -17.98 -16.59
C LEU A 145 33.03 -18.48 -16.22
N ALA A 146 33.97 -18.46 -17.18
CA ALA A 146 35.42 -18.33 -16.92
C ALA A 146 36.18 -18.00 -18.23
N PRO A 147 37.36 -17.35 -18.21
CA PRO A 147 37.78 -16.04 -17.66
C PRO A 147 38.18 -15.04 -18.79
N TYR A 148 38.61 -13.81 -18.45
CA TYR A 148 39.36 -12.77 -19.24
C TYR A 148 38.64 -11.46 -19.71
N PRO A 149 39.37 -10.30 -19.84
CA PRO A 149 39.01 -9.04 -19.17
C PRO A 149 38.66 -7.81 -20.08
N VAL A 150 37.99 -6.82 -19.45
CA VAL A 150 38.04 -5.32 -19.62
C VAL A 150 37.67 -4.76 -21.01
N LEU A 151 36.55 -4.07 -21.29
CA LEU A 151 35.91 -2.88 -20.67
C LEU A 151 34.36 -3.02 -20.62
N TRP A 152 33.90 -3.92 -19.76
CA TRP A 152 32.50 -4.06 -19.31
C TRP A 152 32.65 -4.33 -17.82
N VAL A 153 32.26 -3.38 -16.97
CA VAL A 153 32.75 -3.31 -15.59
C VAL A 153 32.18 -4.45 -14.73
N TYR A 154 31.02 -5.02 -15.10
CA TYR A 154 30.38 -6.08 -14.33
C TYR A 154 29.91 -7.29 -15.16
N PRO A 155 29.98 -8.53 -14.61
CA PRO A 155 29.56 -9.75 -15.32
C PRO A 155 28.13 -9.72 -15.85
N TRP A 156 27.20 -9.09 -15.12
CA TRP A 156 25.79 -9.00 -15.52
C TRP A 156 25.58 -8.11 -16.75
N GLN A 157 26.40 -7.07 -16.94
CA GLN A 157 26.32 -6.20 -18.12
C GLN A 157 26.62 -6.98 -19.41
N LYS A 158 27.47 -8.01 -19.37
CA LYS A 158 27.73 -8.87 -20.55
C LYS A 158 26.63 -9.90 -20.80
N LEU A 159 26.00 -10.37 -19.72
CA LEU A 159 24.88 -11.33 -19.77
C LEU A 159 23.61 -10.66 -20.29
N TYR A 160 23.36 -9.41 -19.88
CA TYR A 160 22.10 -8.71 -20.12
C TYR A 160 21.78 -8.51 -21.61
N PRO A 161 22.69 -8.05 -22.50
CA PRO A 161 22.40 -7.95 -23.92
C PRO A 161 22.07 -9.30 -24.52
N LYS A 162 22.80 -10.37 -24.20
CA LYS A 162 22.54 -11.72 -24.73
C LYS A 162 21.17 -12.24 -24.27
N ALA A 163 20.85 -12.07 -23.00
CA ALA A 163 19.59 -12.49 -22.42
C ALA A 163 18.41 -11.64 -22.93
N PHE A 164 18.58 -10.32 -23.01
CA PHE A 164 17.61 -9.39 -23.60
C PHE A 164 17.36 -9.69 -25.07
N THR A 165 18.42 -10.00 -25.83
CA THR A 165 18.28 -10.42 -27.23
C THR A 165 17.39 -11.66 -27.26
N CYS A 166 17.71 -12.72 -26.52
CA CYS A 166 16.87 -13.93 -26.43
C CYS A 166 15.40 -13.63 -26.05
N GLY A 167 15.16 -12.76 -25.07
CA GLY A 167 13.81 -12.36 -24.68
C GLY A 167 13.06 -11.62 -25.79
N SER A 168 13.73 -10.73 -26.52
CA SER A 168 13.12 -9.94 -27.61
C SER A 168 12.69 -10.74 -28.85
N TRP A 169 13.19 -11.97 -29.02
CA TRP A 169 12.71 -12.90 -30.06
C TRP A 169 11.44 -13.65 -29.64
N LEU A 170 11.08 -13.63 -28.36
CA LEU A 170 9.90 -14.32 -27.86
C LEU A 170 8.65 -13.49 -28.15
N PRO A 171 7.58 -14.09 -28.70
CA PRO A 171 6.31 -13.41 -28.82
C PRO A 171 5.68 -13.23 -27.44
N TRP A 172 4.96 -12.13 -27.25
CA TRP A 172 4.11 -11.94 -26.09
C TRP A 172 3.14 -13.13 -25.92
N PRO A 173 2.97 -13.71 -24.70
CA PRO A 173 3.45 -13.25 -23.38
C PRO A 173 4.76 -13.89 -22.88
N LEU A 174 5.48 -14.63 -23.73
CA LEU A 174 6.66 -15.41 -23.33
C LEU A 174 7.87 -14.53 -23.00
N ASP A 175 7.98 -13.36 -23.63
CA ASP A 175 8.96 -12.32 -23.31
C ASP A 175 8.82 -11.83 -21.86
N GLY A 176 7.61 -11.56 -21.40
CA GLY A 176 7.32 -11.15 -20.02
C GLY A 176 7.63 -12.25 -19.01
N MET A 177 7.32 -13.51 -19.33
CA MET A 177 7.68 -14.66 -18.48
C MET A 177 9.19 -14.85 -18.39
N TYR A 178 9.92 -14.63 -19.47
CA TYR A 178 11.39 -14.68 -19.48
C TYR A 178 11.98 -13.59 -18.58
N ASP A 179 11.49 -12.35 -18.71
CA ASP A 179 11.94 -11.22 -17.90
C ASP A 179 11.67 -11.42 -16.41
N ILE A 180 10.47 -11.91 -16.04
CA ILE A 180 10.08 -12.15 -14.65
C ILE A 180 10.74 -13.41 -14.06
N GLY A 181 10.83 -14.50 -14.82
CA GLY A 181 11.28 -15.79 -14.30
C GLY A 181 12.80 -15.94 -14.26
N LEU A 182 13.49 -15.55 -15.34
CA LEU A 182 14.93 -15.77 -15.49
C LEU A 182 15.75 -14.50 -15.22
N MET A 183 15.21 -13.33 -15.59
CA MET A 183 15.96 -12.07 -15.49
C MET A 183 15.74 -11.31 -14.20
N LEU A 184 14.79 -11.72 -13.33
CA LEU A 184 14.49 -11.03 -12.07
C LEU A 184 15.74 -10.75 -11.21
N PRO A 185 16.69 -11.68 -10.97
CA PRO A 185 17.90 -11.35 -10.23
C PRO A 185 18.74 -10.25 -10.90
N THR A 186 18.79 -10.25 -12.24
CA THR A 186 19.52 -9.22 -13.00
C THR A 186 18.82 -7.87 -12.93
N HIS A 187 17.48 -7.85 -12.99
CA HIS A 187 16.69 -6.64 -12.78
C HIS A 187 16.79 -6.12 -11.35
N CYS A 188 16.83 -6.97 -10.34
CA CYS A 188 17.09 -6.57 -8.95
C CYS A 188 18.49 -5.95 -8.82
N ILE A 189 19.53 -6.57 -9.38
CA ILE A 189 20.88 -6.00 -9.39
C ILE A 189 20.89 -4.65 -10.11
N ARG A 190 20.25 -4.55 -11.28
CA ARG A 190 20.16 -3.30 -12.05
C ARG A 190 19.43 -2.21 -11.27
N ALA A 191 18.30 -2.52 -10.63
CA ALA A 191 17.51 -1.62 -9.79
C ALA A 191 18.28 -1.16 -8.54
N ILE A 192 19.09 -2.03 -7.93
CA ILE A 192 19.97 -1.69 -6.80
C ILE A 192 21.17 -0.88 -7.28
N TRP A 193 21.66 -1.10 -8.50
CA TRP A 193 22.87 -0.47 -9.02
C TRP A 193 22.62 0.91 -9.62
N ASP A 194 21.47 1.12 -10.25
CA ASP A 194 21.03 2.43 -10.77
C ASP A 194 21.10 3.52 -9.68
N TYR A 195 20.85 3.12 -8.43
CA TYR A 195 21.02 3.93 -7.23
C TYR A 195 22.43 4.50 -7.02
N VAL A 196 23.49 3.74 -7.34
CA VAL A 196 24.88 4.09 -7.00
C VAL A 196 25.56 4.90 -8.10
N SER A 197 25.26 4.59 -9.37
CA SER A 197 26.09 5.08 -10.47
C SER A 197 25.58 6.35 -11.13
N CYS A 198 24.27 6.63 -11.15
CA CYS A 198 23.66 7.68 -12.01
C CYS A 198 24.19 7.65 -13.46
N GLN A 199 24.71 6.49 -13.89
CA GLN A 199 25.28 6.27 -15.20
C GLN A 199 24.17 5.81 -16.12
N ASP A 200 24.40 5.99 -17.42
CA ASP A 200 23.57 5.42 -18.46
C ASP A 200 23.45 3.90 -18.27
N ILE A 201 22.34 3.48 -17.65
CA ILE A 201 22.05 2.07 -17.41
C ILE A 201 21.38 1.44 -18.63
N CYS A 202 21.01 2.23 -19.64
CA CYS A 202 20.25 1.73 -20.77
C CYS A 202 21.18 1.06 -21.79
N SER A 203 20.88 -0.19 -22.14
CA SER A 203 21.67 -0.89 -23.16
C SER A 203 21.51 -0.22 -24.53
N PRO A 204 22.50 -0.30 -25.45
CA PRO A 204 22.38 0.26 -26.79
C PRO A 204 21.10 -0.18 -27.52
N GLN A 205 20.69 -1.44 -27.35
CA GLN A 205 19.47 -1.99 -27.94
C GLN A 205 18.21 -1.34 -27.38
N GLU A 206 18.13 -1.15 -26.06
CA GLU A 206 17.00 -0.46 -25.42
C GLU A 206 16.94 1.00 -25.86
N LYS A 207 18.09 1.68 -25.99
CA LYS A 207 18.16 3.04 -26.54
C LYS A 207 17.64 3.11 -27.97
N ASP A 208 17.99 2.15 -28.82
CA ASP A 208 17.50 2.10 -30.19
C ASP A 208 15.99 1.88 -30.25
N VAL A 209 15.43 1.06 -29.35
CA VAL A 209 13.96 0.92 -29.19
C VAL A 209 13.33 2.24 -28.76
N LEU A 210 13.90 2.95 -27.78
CA LEU A 210 13.36 4.22 -27.29
C LEU A 210 13.47 5.34 -28.33
N ARG A 211 14.57 5.40 -29.10
CA ARG A 211 14.72 6.33 -30.24
C ARG A 211 13.68 6.08 -31.33
N LYS A 212 13.31 4.82 -31.59
CA LYS A 212 12.20 4.51 -32.52
C LYS A 212 10.84 5.02 -32.04
N HIS A 213 10.71 5.31 -30.74
CA HIS A 213 9.52 5.93 -30.13
C HIS A 213 9.70 7.45 -29.95
N GLY A 214 10.69 8.08 -30.58
CA GLY A 214 10.93 9.54 -30.50
C GLY A 214 11.64 10.00 -29.23
N ILE A 215 12.12 9.09 -28.38
CA ILE A 215 12.76 9.43 -27.11
C ILE A 215 14.26 9.50 -27.33
N HIS A 216 14.80 10.70 -27.55
CA HIS A 216 16.21 10.92 -27.87
C HIS A 216 17.09 11.32 -26.66
N ASN A 217 16.49 11.83 -25.59
CA ASN A 217 17.22 12.29 -24.41
C ASN A 217 17.78 11.11 -23.60
N ASP A 218 19.11 11.00 -23.49
CA ASP A 218 19.79 9.88 -22.82
C ASP A 218 19.39 9.72 -21.33
N ARG A 219 19.13 10.81 -20.60
CA ARG A 219 18.70 10.74 -19.19
C ARG A 219 17.29 10.19 -19.07
N LEU A 220 16.39 10.62 -19.95
CA LEU A 220 15.03 10.10 -20.03
C LEU A 220 15.03 8.62 -20.42
N GLN A 221 15.90 8.22 -21.37
CA GLN A 221 16.09 6.81 -21.70
C GLN A 221 16.55 6.01 -20.48
N SER A 222 17.60 6.47 -19.78
CA SER A 222 18.10 5.82 -18.56
C SER A 222 17.00 5.67 -17.50
N LEU A 223 16.21 6.72 -17.27
CA LEU A 223 15.07 6.67 -16.36
C LEU A 223 14.06 5.59 -16.78
N LEU A 224 13.63 5.56 -18.05
CA LEU A 224 12.65 4.56 -18.52
C LEU A 224 13.18 3.13 -18.42
N CYS A 225 14.46 2.90 -18.73
CA CYS A 225 15.10 1.60 -18.61
C CYS A 225 15.24 1.17 -17.12
N SER A 226 15.36 2.12 -16.20
CA SER A 226 15.31 1.89 -14.75
C SER A 226 13.91 1.47 -14.31
N ARG A 227 12.88 2.26 -14.69
CA ARG A 227 11.46 1.99 -14.38
C ARG A 227 11.05 0.59 -14.82
N ARG A 228 11.45 0.18 -16.03
CA ARG A 228 11.25 -1.18 -16.53
C ARG A 228 11.75 -2.25 -15.56
N SER A 229 12.95 -2.06 -14.99
CA SER A 229 13.52 -3.01 -14.03
C SER A 229 12.76 -3.06 -12.71
N TYR A 230 12.27 -1.91 -12.22
CA TYR A 230 11.36 -1.88 -11.08
C TYR A 230 10.04 -2.58 -11.37
N PHE A 231 9.44 -2.39 -12.56
CA PHE A 231 8.20 -3.09 -12.92
C PHE A 231 8.37 -4.61 -12.96
N VAL A 232 9.50 -5.12 -13.46
CA VAL A 232 9.82 -6.55 -13.41
C VAL A 232 9.92 -7.03 -11.95
N MET A 233 10.58 -6.25 -11.08
CA MET A 233 10.70 -6.58 -9.65
C MET A 233 9.32 -6.56 -8.95
N MET A 234 8.48 -5.56 -9.25
CA MET A 234 7.13 -5.42 -8.72
C MET A 234 6.24 -6.60 -9.13
N ALA A 235 6.30 -7.00 -10.40
CA ALA A 235 5.56 -8.15 -10.91
C ALA A 235 6.08 -9.46 -10.31
N GLY A 236 7.40 -9.69 -10.31
CA GLY A 236 8.00 -10.90 -9.77
C GLY A 236 7.76 -11.10 -8.28
N LEU A 237 8.04 -10.08 -7.45
CA LEU A 237 7.76 -10.14 -6.01
C LEU A 237 6.27 -10.19 -5.71
N GLY A 238 5.45 -9.50 -6.51
CA GLY A 238 4.00 -9.54 -6.39
C GLY A 238 3.42 -10.94 -6.65
N VAL A 239 3.93 -11.66 -7.66
CA VAL A 239 3.52 -13.06 -7.93
C VAL A 239 3.89 -13.97 -6.77
N VAL A 240 5.09 -13.83 -6.19
CA VAL A 240 5.50 -14.60 -5.01
C VAL A 240 4.55 -14.34 -3.84
N ASN A 241 4.26 -13.07 -3.54
CA ASN A 241 3.34 -12.68 -2.47
C ASN A 241 1.91 -13.20 -2.74
N PHE A 242 1.44 -13.11 -3.97
CA PHE A 242 0.13 -13.62 -4.40
C PHE A 242 -0.02 -15.12 -4.13
N ILE A 243 1.00 -15.93 -4.42
CA ILE A 243 0.98 -17.39 -4.17
C ILE A 243 0.91 -17.68 -2.66
N PHE A 244 1.73 -17.01 -1.84
CA PHE A 244 1.71 -17.22 -0.39
C PHE A 244 0.40 -16.79 0.25
N ASN A 245 -0.20 -15.69 -0.22
CA ASN A 245 -1.50 -15.23 0.25
C ASN A 245 -2.62 -16.20 -0.16
N ALA A 246 -2.56 -16.79 -1.35
CA ALA A 246 -3.52 -17.82 -1.78
C ALA A 246 -3.46 -19.05 -0.86
N GLU A 247 -2.25 -19.53 -0.55
CA GLU A 247 -2.05 -20.64 0.40
C GLU A 247 -2.61 -20.30 1.79
N GLU A 248 -2.39 -19.08 2.29
CA GLU A 248 -2.95 -18.62 3.57
C GLU A 248 -4.47 -18.59 3.56
N VAL A 249 -5.12 -18.12 2.49
CA VAL A 249 -6.58 -18.15 2.36
C VAL A 249 -7.11 -19.58 2.45
N ILE A 250 -6.48 -20.53 1.77
CA ILE A 250 -6.89 -21.95 1.77
C ILE A 250 -6.72 -22.55 3.17
N LEU A 251 -5.56 -22.36 3.81
CA LEU A 251 -5.29 -22.87 5.16
C LEU A 251 -6.23 -22.31 6.21
N LEU A 252 -6.54 -21.00 6.14
CA LEU A 252 -7.48 -20.37 7.06
C LEU A 252 -8.92 -20.86 6.80
N ALA A 253 -9.32 -21.03 5.54
CA ALA A 253 -10.64 -21.55 5.20
C ALA A 253 -10.85 -22.98 5.70
N ASP A 254 -9.84 -23.85 5.57
CA ASP A 254 -9.85 -25.21 6.10
C ASP A 254 -9.96 -25.21 7.64
N GLY A 255 -9.15 -24.38 8.31
CA GLY A 255 -9.20 -24.22 9.76
C GLY A 255 -10.57 -23.80 10.31
N ILE A 256 -11.29 -22.92 9.61
CA ILE A 256 -12.66 -22.52 9.99
C ILE A 256 -13.61 -23.71 9.98
N THR A 257 -13.50 -24.64 9.03
CA THR A 257 -14.42 -25.79 8.97
C THR A 257 -14.32 -26.66 10.21
N HIS A 258 -13.10 -26.87 10.72
CA HIS A 258 -12.87 -27.58 11.97
C HIS A 258 -13.40 -26.82 13.19
N MET A 259 -13.19 -25.50 13.25
CA MET A 259 -13.70 -24.67 14.36
C MET A 259 -15.22 -24.60 14.37
N ARG A 260 -15.84 -24.50 13.19
CA ARG A 260 -17.30 -24.56 13.03
C ARG A 260 -17.85 -25.90 13.47
N GLN A 261 -17.16 -27.00 13.15
CA GLN A 261 -17.56 -28.32 13.64
C GLN A 261 -17.53 -28.35 15.17
N ALA A 262 -16.47 -27.85 15.82
CA ALA A 262 -16.38 -27.74 17.27
C ALA A 262 -17.47 -26.81 17.88
N ALA A 263 -17.75 -25.67 17.25
CA ALA A 263 -18.80 -24.75 17.69
C ALA A 263 -20.22 -25.35 17.58
N SER A 264 -20.44 -26.17 16.55
CA SER A 264 -21.72 -26.83 16.26
C SER A 264 -21.97 -28.13 17.01
N GLN A 265 -20.96 -28.66 17.73
CA GLN A 265 -21.16 -29.87 18.52
C GLN A 265 -22.20 -29.61 19.61
N ASP A 266 -23.34 -30.29 19.49
CA ASP A 266 -24.40 -30.24 20.47
C ASP A 266 -24.04 -31.17 21.64
N VAL A 267 -23.13 -30.68 22.49
CA VAL A 267 -22.67 -31.43 23.65
C VAL A 267 -23.71 -31.26 24.76
N SER A 268 -24.69 -32.15 24.81
CA SER A 268 -25.49 -32.33 26.03
C SER A 268 -24.73 -33.24 26.99
N TYR A 269 -24.70 -32.89 28.28
CA TYR A 269 -24.01 -33.69 29.28
C TYR A 269 -24.48 -35.17 29.27
N MET A 270 -25.79 -35.39 29.13
CA MET A 270 -26.36 -36.74 29.05
C MET A 270 -25.78 -37.56 27.91
N TRP A 271 -25.62 -36.97 26.73
CA TRP A 271 -25.07 -37.69 25.58
C TRP A 271 -23.58 -38.04 25.79
N HIS A 272 -22.80 -37.11 26.32
CA HIS A 272 -21.38 -37.35 26.65
C HIS A 272 -21.23 -38.43 27.75
N ARG A 273 -22.08 -38.42 28.77
CA ARG A 273 -22.05 -39.44 29.83
C ARG A 273 -22.34 -40.85 29.29
N CYS A 274 -23.30 -40.95 28.36
CA CYS A 274 -23.67 -42.24 27.76
C CYS A 274 -22.70 -42.72 26.68
N SER A 275 -21.94 -41.84 26.03
CA SER A 275 -20.92 -42.26 25.05
C SER A 275 -19.64 -42.81 25.71
N PHE A 276 -19.25 -42.25 26.87
CA PHE A 276 -18.01 -42.61 27.56
C PHE A 276 -18.09 -43.98 28.26
N ARG A 277 -19.27 -44.37 28.75
CA ARG A 277 -19.53 -45.72 29.27
C ARG A 277 -20.19 -46.52 28.15
N HIS A 278 -19.41 -47.29 27.38
CA HIS A 278 -19.96 -48.25 26.40
C HIS A 278 -20.91 -49.27 27.09
N GLY A 279 -22.20 -48.95 27.24
CA GLY A 279 -23.21 -49.77 27.92
C GLY A 279 -24.51 -49.01 28.24
N ASP A 280 -25.54 -49.72 28.73
CA ASP A 280 -26.80 -49.13 29.19
C ASP A 280 -26.50 -48.06 30.24
N CYS A 281 -26.80 -46.80 29.92
CA CYS A 281 -26.44 -45.61 30.68
C CYS A 281 -27.27 -45.56 31.99
N PRO A 282 -26.80 -46.09 33.13
CA PRO A 282 -27.61 -46.09 34.34
C PRO A 282 -27.49 -44.69 34.91
N VAL A 283 -28.59 -43.95 34.88
CA VAL A 283 -28.69 -42.56 35.36
C VAL A 283 -28.25 -42.41 36.83
N SER A 284 -28.15 -43.51 37.57
CA SER A 284 -28.02 -43.55 39.03
C SER A 284 -26.67 -43.13 39.63
N GLU A 285 -25.56 -43.03 38.88
CA GLU A 285 -24.27 -42.66 39.48
C GLU A 285 -23.49 -41.59 38.71
N PRO A 286 -23.41 -40.36 39.24
CA PRO A 286 -22.59 -39.29 38.67
C PRO A 286 -21.11 -39.54 38.97
N ASP A 287 -20.23 -39.16 38.03
CA ASP A 287 -18.78 -39.37 38.07
C ASP A 287 -18.04 -38.06 37.80
N ALA A 288 -17.16 -37.65 38.72
CA ALA A 288 -16.38 -36.42 38.62
C ALA A 288 -15.52 -36.36 37.35
N MET A 289 -15.02 -37.50 36.85
CA MET A 289 -14.26 -37.55 35.60
C MET A 289 -15.14 -37.15 34.39
N SER A 290 -16.39 -37.59 34.38
CA SER A 290 -17.35 -37.24 33.31
C SER A 290 -17.74 -35.76 33.33
N ILE A 291 -17.87 -35.16 34.52
CA ILE A 291 -18.14 -33.71 34.67
C ILE A 291 -16.94 -32.90 34.17
N ASN A 292 -15.71 -33.31 34.52
CA ASN A 292 -14.51 -32.63 34.05
C ASN A 292 -14.34 -32.74 32.52
N ALA A 293 -14.56 -33.93 31.94
CA ALA A 293 -14.54 -34.11 30.48
C ALA A 293 -15.57 -33.23 29.78
N TYR A 294 -16.80 -33.17 30.30
CA TYR A 294 -17.85 -32.28 29.79
C TYR A 294 -17.47 -30.79 29.90
N LEU A 295 -16.90 -30.36 31.02
CA LEU A 295 -16.43 -28.98 31.19
C LEU A 295 -15.34 -28.62 30.17
N VAL A 296 -14.42 -29.55 29.90
CA VAL A 296 -13.38 -29.38 28.87
C VAL A 296 -14.02 -29.25 27.49
N ASP A 297 -14.96 -30.12 27.13
CA ASP A 297 -15.65 -30.07 25.84
C ASP A 297 -16.48 -28.79 25.68
N MET A 298 -17.11 -28.29 26.74
CA MET A 298 -17.82 -27.01 26.70
C MET A 298 -16.88 -25.81 26.58
N LEU A 299 -15.71 -25.85 27.21
CA LEU A 299 -14.67 -24.83 26.99
C LEU A 299 -14.16 -24.88 25.54
N ILE A 300 -14.00 -26.07 24.96
CA ILE A 300 -13.65 -26.26 23.55
C ILE A 300 -14.75 -25.70 22.65
N ARG A 301 -16.03 -25.89 22.98
CA ARG A 301 -17.16 -25.32 22.22
C ARG A 301 -17.16 -23.79 22.28
N VAL A 302 -17.02 -23.19 23.47
CA VAL A 302 -16.92 -21.73 23.62
C VAL A 302 -15.72 -21.18 22.85
N TYR A 303 -14.58 -21.85 22.93
CA TYR A 303 -13.39 -21.52 22.15
C TYR A 303 -13.66 -21.63 20.65
N GLY A 304 -14.34 -22.68 20.20
CA GLY A 304 -14.76 -22.89 18.81
C GLY A 304 -15.65 -21.76 18.29
N ILE A 305 -16.61 -21.27 19.09
CA ILE A 305 -17.45 -20.12 18.74
C ILE A 305 -16.60 -18.85 18.56
N ILE A 306 -15.64 -18.61 19.46
CA ILE A 306 -14.74 -17.46 19.39
C ILE A 306 -13.85 -17.55 18.13
N GLU A 307 -13.19 -18.68 17.91
CA GLU A 307 -12.29 -18.88 16.76
C GLU A 307 -13.05 -18.98 15.44
N GLU A 308 -14.30 -19.43 15.40
CA GLU A 308 -15.13 -19.37 14.19
C GLU A 308 -15.36 -17.92 13.76
N GLY A 309 -15.74 -17.04 14.70
CA GLY A 309 -15.92 -15.61 14.43
C GLY A 309 -14.62 -14.92 14.00
N CYS A 310 -13.53 -15.14 14.75
CA CYS A 310 -12.21 -14.61 14.40
C CYS A 310 -11.69 -15.16 13.07
N GLY A 311 -11.89 -16.47 12.83
CA GLY A 311 -11.49 -17.16 11.62
C GLY A 311 -12.19 -16.60 10.39
N TYR A 312 -13.50 -16.38 10.46
CA TYR A 312 -14.28 -15.77 9.37
C TYR A 312 -13.70 -14.41 8.94
N VAL A 313 -13.37 -13.57 9.91
CA VAL A 313 -12.73 -12.27 9.65
C VAL A 313 -11.33 -12.46 9.08
N ALA A 314 -10.54 -13.39 9.61
CA ALA A 314 -9.20 -13.68 9.11
C ALA A 314 -9.20 -14.13 7.64
N VAL A 315 -10.13 -15.00 7.24
CA VAL A 315 -10.30 -15.39 5.82
C VAL A 315 -10.74 -14.21 4.97
N THR A 316 -11.67 -13.38 5.48
CA THR A 316 -12.11 -12.19 4.76
C THR A 316 -10.97 -11.21 4.54
N LYS A 317 -10.14 -10.95 5.56
CA LYS A 317 -8.94 -10.12 5.46
C LYS A 317 -7.95 -10.70 4.44
N ALA A 318 -7.61 -11.98 4.57
CA ALA A 318 -6.69 -12.66 3.67
C ALA A 318 -7.18 -12.64 2.21
N LEU A 319 -8.50 -12.78 1.98
CA LEU A 319 -9.09 -12.69 0.65
C LEU A 319 -8.98 -11.28 0.06
N ILE A 320 -9.26 -10.24 0.85
CA ILE A 320 -9.11 -8.83 0.41
C ILE A 320 -7.64 -8.54 0.12
N GLU A 321 -6.71 -9.00 0.96
CA GLU A 321 -5.26 -8.91 0.75
C GLU A 321 -4.79 -9.62 -0.53
N TRP A 322 -5.33 -10.81 -0.79
CA TRP A 322 -5.08 -11.55 -2.02
C TRP A 322 -5.60 -10.82 -3.26
N ILE A 323 -6.83 -10.26 -3.22
CA ILE A 323 -7.40 -9.47 -4.31
C ILE A 323 -6.56 -8.20 -4.55
N GLY A 324 -6.19 -7.48 -3.50
CA GLY A 324 -5.33 -6.29 -3.59
C GLY A 324 -3.97 -6.63 -4.22
N GLY A 325 -3.34 -7.72 -3.77
CA GLY A 325 -2.10 -8.23 -4.34
C GLY A 325 -2.22 -8.61 -5.81
N PHE A 326 -3.33 -9.26 -6.20
CA PHE A 326 -3.62 -9.60 -7.59
C PHE A 326 -3.75 -8.36 -8.47
N ILE A 327 -4.54 -7.37 -8.05
CA ILE A 327 -4.70 -6.09 -8.77
C ILE A 327 -3.34 -5.40 -8.91
N GLY A 328 -2.53 -5.39 -7.84
CA GLY A 328 -1.16 -4.90 -7.88
C GLY A 328 -0.34 -5.56 -8.98
N VAL A 329 -0.23 -6.90 -8.97
CA VAL A 329 0.51 -7.67 -9.98
C VAL A 329 0.04 -7.36 -11.40
N VAL A 330 -1.28 -7.36 -11.63
CA VAL A 330 -1.86 -7.03 -12.94
C VAL A 330 -1.45 -5.63 -13.38
N CYS A 331 -1.53 -4.64 -12.49
CA CYS A 331 -1.08 -3.28 -12.77
C CYS A 331 0.42 -3.21 -13.05
N ALA A 332 1.27 -3.93 -12.33
CA ALA A 332 2.71 -3.99 -12.61
C ALA A 332 3.00 -4.63 -13.97
N CYS A 333 2.28 -5.68 -14.36
CA CYS A 333 2.40 -6.28 -15.69
C CYS A 333 1.96 -5.31 -16.80
N PHE A 334 0.90 -4.55 -16.61
CA PHE A 334 0.50 -3.51 -17.58
C PHE A 334 1.49 -2.34 -17.62
N ALA A 335 1.98 -1.88 -16.46
CA ALA A 335 3.03 -0.87 -16.40
C ALA A 335 4.30 -1.33 -17.13
N LEU A 336 4.65 -2.61 -16.98
CA LEU A 336 5.75 -3.24 -17.71
C LEU A 336 5.46 -3.33 -19.22
N ALA A 337 4.25 -3.69 -19.64
CA ALA A 337 3.91 -3.78 -21.07
C ALA A 337 3.96 -2.42 -21.77
N TYR A 338 3.57 -1.35 -21.07
CA TYR A 338 3.56 0.02 -21.57
C TYR A 338 4.74 0.85 -21.06
N TRP A 339 5.86 0.22 -20.70
CA TRP A 339 6.99 0.90 -20.03
C TRP A 339 7.61 2.04 -20.86
N THR A 340 7.49 2.00 -22.19
CA THR A 340 7.95 3.05 -23.10
C THR A 340 7.05 4.28 -23.12
N ASP A 341 5.75 4.12 -22.82
CA ASP A 341 4.80 5.20 -22.64
C ASP A 341 4.74 5.59 -21.16
N PHE A 342 5.43 6.67 -20.80
CA PHE A 342 5.51 7.16 -19.43
C PHE A 342 4.13 7.40 -18.81
N LYS A 343 3.21 8.02 -19.55
CA LYS A 343 1.88 8.42 -19.07
C LYS A 343 1.03 7.20 -18.76
N THR A 344 1.01 6.22 -19.66
CA THR A 344 0.22 5.00 -19.48
C THR A 344 0.80 4.11 -18.38
N SER A 345 2.11 3.83 -18.41
CA SER A 345 2.77 3.02 -17.38
C SER A 345 2.61 3.63 -15.98
N ARG A 346 2.78 4.95 -15.84
CA ARG A 346 2.58 5.67 -14.57
C ARG A 346 1.19 5.45 -13.98
N ARG A 347 0.13 5.56 -14.79
CA ARG A 347 -1.25 5.37 -14.29
C ARG A 347 -1.44 3.99 -13.67
N PHE A 348 -0.93 2.95 -14.33
CA PHE A 348 -0.99 1.59 -13.78
C PHE A 348 -0.15 1.44 -12.52
N THR A 349 1.07 2.01 -12.48
CA THR A 349 1.90 2.03 -11.27
C THR A 349 1.17 2.65 -10.08
N LEU A 350 0.58 3.84 -10.27
CA LEU A 350 -0.11 4.57 -9.20
C LEU A 350 -1.38 3.84 -8.73
N ILE A 351 -2.15 3.23 -9.65
CA ILE A 351 -3.30 2.40 -9.29
C ILE A 351 -2.85 1.18 -8.48
N GLY A 352 -1.83 0.45 -8.97
CA GLY A 352 -1.29 -0.72 -8.27
C GLY A 352 -0.75 -0.37 -6.89
N TRP A 353 0.01 0.73 -6.79
CA TRP A 353 0.50 1.27 -5.52
C TRP A 353 -0.65 1.62 -4.56
N LEU A 354 -1.68 2.33 -5.05
CA LEU A 354 -2.84 2.73 -4.25
C LEU A 354 -3.56 1.52 -3.66
N PHE A 355 -3.81 0.47 -4.47
CA PHE A 355 -4.42 -0.76 -3.98
C PHE A 355 -3.53 -1.49 -2.97
N MET A 356 -2.22 -1.60 -3.22
CA MET A 356 -1.29 -2.24 -2.29
C MET A 356 -1.22 -1.53 -0.94
N MET A 357 -1.34 -0.18 -0.93
CA MET A 357 -1.28 0.62 0.31
C MET A 357 -2.62 0.71 1.05
N LEU A 358 -3.75 0.81 0.33
CA LEU A 358 -5.09 0.86 0.94
C LEU A 358 -5.54 -0.51 1.49
N THR A 359 -5.09 -1.60 0.88
CA THR A 359 -5.55 -2.95 1.24
C THR A 359 -5.31 -3.28 2.71
N PRO A 360 -4.10 -3.10 3.29
CA PRO A 360 -3.87 -3.29 4.73
C PRO A 360 -4.73 -2.37 5.62
N VAL A 361 -5.06 -1.16 5.14
CA VAL A 361 -5.91 -0.23 5.87
C VAL A 361 -7.36 -0.72 5.91
N ILE A 362 -7.87 -1.19 4.77
CA ILE A 362 -9.21 -1.76 4.65
C ILE A 362 -9.31 -3.04 5.48
N THR A 363 -8.35 -3.96 5.40
CA THR A 363 -8.40 -5.21 6.16
C THR A 363 -8.29 -4.97 7.66
N SER A 364 -7.44 -4.04 8.09
CA SER A 364 -7.31 -3.73 9.52
C SER A 364 -8.51 -2.97 10.10
N SER A 365 -9.33 -2.32 9.25
CA SER A 365 -10.60 -1.72 9.68
C SER A 365 -11.65 -2.76 10.08
N LEU A 366 -11.50 -4.02 9.66
CA LEU A 366 -12.35 -5.12 10.09
C LEU A 366 -11.99 -5.53 11.52
N CYS A 367 -12.90 -5.24 12.46
CA CYS A 367 -12.72 -5.59 13.86
C CYS A 367 -13.17 -7.04 14.13
N GLU A 368 -12.27 -7.88 14.64
CA GLU A 368 -12.57 -9.30 14.92
C GLU A 368 -13.66 -9.46 15.98
N ASN A 369 -13.66 -8.56 16.97
CA ASN A 369 -14.64 -8.54 18.05
C ASN A 369 -16.09 -8.33 17.60
N TRP A 370 -16.33 -7.76 16.41
CA TRP A 370 -17.70 -7.59 15.88
C TRP A 370 -18.32 -8.91 15.39
N TYR A 371 -17.49 -9.91 15.11
CA TYR A 371 -17.92 -11.19 14.52
C TYR A 371 -17.94 -12.33 15.54
N VAL A 372 -17.49 -12.09 16.77
CA VAL A 372 -17.61 -13.05 17.89
C VAL A 372 -19.06 -13.03 18.39
N ASP A 373 -19.77 -14.15 18.28
CA ASP A 373 -21.17 -14.25 18.73
C ASP A 373 -21.24 -14.31 20.26
N LYS A 374 -21.34 -13.12 20.87
CA LYS A 374 -21.48 -12.96 22.32
C LYS A 374 -22.70 -13.67 22.89
N ARG A 375 -23.79 -13.78 22.12
CA ARG A 375 -25.03 -14.44 22.57
C ARG A 375 -24.86 -15.95 22.59
N ALA A 376 -24.25 -16.52 21.54
CA ALA A 376 -23.94 -17.96 21.52
C ALA A 376 -23.00 -18.38 22.65
N ILE A 377 -22.02 -17.52 23.00
CA ILE A 377 -21.15 -17.74 24.16
C ILE A 377 -21.94 -17.69 25.46
N GLU A 378 -22.78 -16.65 25.66
CA GLU A 378 -23.63 -16.51 26.85
C GLU A 378 -24.57 -17.71 27.02
N ASP A 379 -25.24 -18.13 25.96
CA ASP A 379 -26.16 -19.27 26.00
C ASP A 379 -25.41 -20.60 26.25
N SER A 380 -24.21 -20.77 25.68
CA SER A 380 -23.36 -21.94 25.94
C SER A 380 -22.91 -21.98 27.41
N LEU A 381 -22.43 -20.86 27.96
CA LEU A 381 -22.02 -20.76 29.36
C LEU A 381 -23.21 -21.00 30.31
N ALA A 382 -24.37 -20.43 29.98
CA ALA A 382 -25.60 -20.63 30.74
C ALA A 382 -26.03 -22.11 30.73
N SER A 383 -26.03 -22.76 29.56
CA SER A 383 -26.38 -24.19 29.45
C SER A 383 -25.41 -25.05 30.26
N THR A 384 -24.10 -24.88 30.05
CA THR A 384 -23.06 -25.60 30.80
C THR A 384 -23.25 -25.46 32.29
N ALA A 385 -23.42 -24.23 32.77
CA ALA A 385 -23.57 -23.98 34.19
C ALA A 385 -24.85 -24.62 34.75
N THR A 386 -25.97 -24.59 34.02
CA THR A 386 -27.20 -25.25 34.45
C THR A 386 -27.08 -26.78 34.47
N GLU A 387 -26.42 -27.37 33.46
CA GLU A 387 -26.20 -28.83 33.37
C GLU A 387 -25.24 -29.30 34.47
N VAL A 388 -24.10 -28.63 34.63
CA VAL A 388 -23.11 -28.91 35.69
C VAL A 388 -23.70 -28.70 37.07
N TRP A 389 -24.51 -27.65 37.27
CA TRP A 389 -25.18 -27.43 38.55
C TRP A 389 -26.12 -28.57 38.90
N THR A 390 -26.91 -29.04 37.93
CA THR A 390 -27.85 -30.16 38.10
C THR A 390 -27.10 -31.43 38.49
N GLU A 391 -25.98 -31.70 37.84
CA GLU A 391 -25.16 -32.89 38.11
C GLU A 391 -24.38 -32.81 39.42
N ILE A 392 -23.83 -31.64 39.78
CA ILE A 392 -23.20 -31.45 41.09
C ILE A 392 -24.24 -31.62 42.19
N ARG A 393 -25.42 -31.01 42.05
CA ARG A 393 -26.51 -31.17 43.01
C ARG A 393 -26.94 -32.63 43.13
N PHE A 394 -27.10 -33.33 42.02
CA PHE A 394 -27.41 -34.75 42.01
C PHE A 394 -26.28 -35.56 42.67
N PHE A 395 -25.02 -35.28 42.36
CA PHE A 395 -23.86 -35.93 42.95
C PHE A 395 -23.83 -35.77 44.47
N LEU A 396 -23.98 -34.54 44.96
CA LEU A 396 -23.97 -34.20 46.38
C LEU A 396 -25.12 -34.84 47.16
N HIS A 397 -26.29 -35.03 46.55
CA HIS A 397 -27.44 -35.69 47.19
C HIS A 397 -27.44 -37.22 47.07
N THR A 398 -26.84 -37.78 46.02
CA THR A 398 -26.94 -39.23 45.71
C THR A 398 -25.76 -40.01 46.24
N LYS A 399 -24.57 -39.42 46.29
CA LYS A 399 -23.39 -40.05 46.91
C LYS A 399 -23.23 -39.49 48.33
N PRO A 400 -23.50 -40.28 49.39
CA PRO A 400 -23.22 -39.82 50.74
C PRO A 400 -21.72 -39.48 50.84
N CYS A 401 -21.37 -38.44 51.61
CA CYS A 401 -19.97 -38.03 51.77
C CYS A 401 -19.06 -39.19 52.23
N ASP A 402 -19.63 -40.17 52.94
CA ASP A 402 -18.99 -41.42 53.33
C ASP A 402 -18.50 -42.25 52.11
N SER A 403 -19.23 -42.23 50.98
CA SER A 403 -18.82 -42.89 49.74
C SER A 403 -17.66 -42.16 49.04
N MET A 404 -17.54 -40.85 49.19
CA MET A 404 -16.35 -40.12 48.72
C MET A 404 -15.13 -40.46 49.58
N GLU A 405 -15.34 -40.64 50.89
CA GLU A 405 -14.31 -41.13 51.80
C GLU A 405 -13.81 -42.52 51.37
N ASP A 406 -14.73 -43.45 51.11
CA ASP A 406 -14.43 -44.81 50.68
C ASP A 406 -13.71 -44.84 49.32
N ASN A 407 -14.14 -44.03 48.35
CA ASN A 407 -13.47 -43.92 47.04
C ASN A 407 -12.09 -43.28 47.16
N GLY A 408 -11.93 -42.29 48.04
CA GLY A 408 -10.66 -41.66 48.36
C GLY A 408 -9.69 -42.64 49.02
N ARG A 409 -10.16 -43.41 50.00
CA ARG A 409 -9.40 -44.50 50.65
C ARG A 409 -9.02 -45.57 49.62
N TYR A 410 -9.95 -45.99 48.78
CA TYR A 410 -9.71 -46.97 47.72
C TYR A 410 -8.66 -46.49 46.69
N ALA A 411 -8.78 -45.25 46.21
CA ALA A 411 -7.82 -44.67 45.26
C ALA A 411 -6.43 -44.50 45.89
N LEU A 412 -6.37 -44.10 47.16
CA LEU A 412 -5.12 -43.98 47.90
C LEU A 412 -4.47 -45.36 48.14
N ASP A 413 -5.27 -46.37 48.47
CA ASP A 413 -4.80 -47.75 48.63
C ASP A 413 -4.32 -48.36 47.31
N MET A 414 -5.01 -48.05 46.21
CA MET A 414 -4.56 -48.42 44.86
C MET A 414 -3.23 -47.74 44.52
N ALA A 415 -3.08 -46.44 44.78
CA ALA A 415 -1.84 -45.71 44.56
C ALA A 415 -0.69 -46.23 45.45
N LYS A 416 -0.96 -46.56 46.72
CA LYS A 416 0.00 -47.21 47.62
C LYS A 416 0.42 -48.58 47.10
N SER A 417 -0.53 -49.38 46.61
CA SER A 417 -0.28 -50.70 46.02
C SER A 417 0.58 -50.60 44.77
N SER A 418 0.23 -49.71 43.83
CA SER A 418 1.02 -49.43 42.62
C SER A 418 2.41 -48.91 42.95
N CYS A 419 2.55 -47.98 43.90
CA CYS A 419 3.86 -47.47 44.31
C CYS A 419 4.69 -48.52 45.04
N LYS A 420 4.08 -49.40 45.83
CA LYS A 420 4.78 -50.55 46.43
C LYS A 420 5.31 -51.49 45.36
N ALA A 421 4.52 -51.76 44.31
CA ALA A 421 4.97 -52.56 43.17
C ALA A 421 6.13 -51.90 42.42
N ILE A 422 6.00 -50.61 42.07
CA ILE A 422 7.05 -49.82 41.38
C ILE A 422 8.35 -49.77 42.20
N LEU A 423 8.26 -49.57 43.52
CA LEU A 423 9.42 -49.57 44.41
C LEU A 423 10.04 -50.97 44.57
N ALA A 424 9.24 -52.04 44.49
CA ALA A 424 9.74 -53.41 44.51
C ALA A 424 10.51 -53.77 43.22
N VAL A 425 10.16 -53.17 42.07
CA VAL A 425 10.87 -53.32 40.79
C VAL A 425 11.77 -52.13 40.45
N ASN A 426 12.30 -51.43 41.46
CA ASN A 426 13.14 -50.22 41.32
C ASN A 426 14.33 -50.36 40.35
N LEU A 427 14.83 -51.59 40.11
CA LEU A 427 15.89 -51.83 39.14
C LEU A 427 15.45 -51.62 37.67
N LEU A 428 14.16 -51.76 37.37
CA LEU A 428 13.57 -51.74 36.03
C LEU A 428 12.63 -50.54 35.79
N ALA A 429 12.16 -49.87 36.84
CA ALA A 429 11.24 -48.73 36.72
C ALA A 429 11.97 -47.41 36.38
N PRO A 430 11.36 -46.49 35.61
CA PRO A 430 11.92 -45.17 35.35
C PRO A 430 12.20 -44.40 36.65
N LYS A 431 13.36 -43.76 36.77
CA LYS A 431 13.77 -43.01 37.97
C LYS A 431 12.75 -41.96 38.42
N GLY A 432 12.04 -41.33 37.47
CA GLY A 432 10.97 -40.37 37.77
C GLY A 432 9.78 -41.00 38.52
N ALA A 433 9.35 -42.20 38.11
CA ALA A 433 8.26 -42.93 38.77
C ALA A 433 8.67 -43.42 40.17
N VAL A 434 9.91 -43.91 40.31
CA VAL A 434 10.47 -44.33 41.61
C VAL A 434 10.56 -43.16 42.58
N ASN A 435 11.06 -42.01 42.12
CA ASN A 435 11.17 -40.80 42.95
C ASN A 435 9.78 -40.25 43.31
N GLY A 436 8.85 -40.19 42.34
CA GLY A 436 7.47 -39.81 42.59
C GLY A 436 6.76 -40.71 43.61
N CYS A 437 6.99 -42.02 43.56
CA CYS A 437 6.45 -42.96 44.55
C CYS A 437 7.10 -42.83 45.94
N ARG A 438 8.38 -42.47 46.02
CA ARG A 438 9.05 -42.16 47.29
C ARG A 438 8.50 -40.89 47.93
N GLU A 439 8.33 -39.83 47.14
CA GLU A 439 7.71 -38.57 47.58
C GLU A 439 6.24 -38.77 47.99
N PHE A 440 5.46 -39.50 47.17
CA PHE A 440 4.08 -39.84 47.48
C PHE A 440 3.98 -40.59 48.81
N LYS A 441 4.81 -41.62 49.00
CA LYS A 441 4.87 -42.39 50.26
C LYS A 441 5.22 -41.47 51.44
N GLN A 442 6.27 -40.67 51.32
CA GLN A 442 6.69 -39.76 52.40
C GLN A 442 5.61 -38.73 52.75
N ARG A 443 4.90 -38.22 51.75
CA ARG A 443 3.90 -37.17 51.92
C ARG A 443 2.54 -37.69 52.41
N TYR A 444 2.15 -38.92 52.05
CA TYR A 444 0.78 -39.41 52.29
C TYR A 444 0.69 -40.61 53.25
N ASP A 445 1.79 -41.23 53.69
CA ASP A 445 1.75 -42.35 54.65
C ASP A 445 1.17 -41.95 56.02
N HIS A 446 1.26 -40.67 56.41
CA HIS A 446 0.79 -40.15 57.70
C HIS A 446 -0.58 -39.43 57.62
N LEU A 447 -1.14 -39.22 56.42
CA LEU A 447 -2.40 -38.51 56.23
C LEU A 447 -3.65 -39.42 56.27
N ASN A 448 -3.49 -40.72 56.54
CA ASN A 448 -4.49 -41.73 56.18
C ASN A 448 -5.78 -41.74 56.99
N ASP A 449 -5.81 -41.12 58.17
CA ASP A 449 -7.02 -41.10 59.03
C ASP A 449 -7.54 -39.67 59.27
N ASP A 450 -6.64 -38.69 59.49
CA ASP A 450 -7.05 -37.30 59.73
C ASP A 450 -7.51 -36.56 58.46
N LEU A 451 -6.97 -36.89 57.28
CA LEU A 451 -7.37 -36.23 56.03
C LEU A 451 -8.79 -36.63 55.64
N PHE A 452 -9.11 -37.92 55.77
CA PHE A 452 -10.39 -38.47 55.33
C PHE A 452 -11.52 -38.12 56.29
N GLY A 453 -11.29 -38.16 57.61
CA GLY A 453 -12.26 -37.67 58.59
C GLY A 453 -12.59 -36.19 58.41
N ASN A 454 -11.58 -35.34 58.19
CA ASN A 454 -11.78 -33.92 57.87
C ASN A 454 -12.42 -33.71 56.49
N SER A 455 -12.18 -34.61 55.52
CA SER A 455 -12.78 -34.51 54.18
C SER A 455 -14.28 -34.80 54.19
N THR A 456 -14.75 -35.71 55.05
CA THR A 456 -16.18 -36.00 55.22
C THR A 456 -16.88 -34.83 55.90
N GLU A 457 -16.25 -34.19 56.90
CA GLU A 457 -16.79 -32.98 57.53
C GLU A 457 -16.79 -31.79 56.56
N LEU A 458 -15.72 -31.59 55.78
CA LEU A 458 -15.63 -30.59 54.71
C LEU A 458 -16.65 -30.84 53.60
N CYS A 459 -16.88 -32.10 53.21
CA CYS A 459 -17.90 -32.49 52.23
C CYS A 459 -19.28 -32.16 52.78
N ASN A 460 -19.60 -32.57 54.01
CA ASN A 460 -20.88 -32.25 54.64
C ASN A 460 -21.08 -30.74 54.80
N TYR A 461 -20.03 -29.98 55.12
CA TYR A 461 -20.06 -28.52 55.16
C TYR A 461 -20.30 -27.92 53.77
N ALA A 462 -19.62 -28.42 52.74
CA ALA A 462 -19.81 -27.98 51.36
C ALA A 462 -21.22 -28.29 50.84
N VAL A 463 -21.76 -29.46 51.14
CA VAL A 463 -23.16 -29.84 50.83
C VAL A 463 -24.12 -28.87 51.52
N ARG A 464 -23.93 -28.60 52.83
CA ARG A 464 -24.78 -27.63 53.56
C ARG A 464 -24.70 -26.23 52.97
N LEU A 465 -23.49 -25.75 52.69
CA LEU A 465 -23.28 -24.44 52.08
C LEU A 465 -23.93 -24.36 50.69
N PHE A 466 -23.85 -25.46 49.93
CA PHE A 466 -24.46 -25.58 48.61
C PHE A 466 -26.00 -25.61 48.70
N ASP A 467 -26.58 -26.30 49.69
CA ASP A 467 -28.03 -26.32 49.91
C ASP A 467 -28.57 -24.98 50.42
N GLU A 468 -27.81 -24.30 51.29
CA GLU A 468 -28.20 -23.03 51.91
C GLU A 468 -27.99 -21.82 51.00
N GLN A 469 -26.88 -21.77 50.24
CA GLN A 469 -26.48 -20.60 49.45
C GLN A 469 -26.49 -20.84 47.93
N GLY A 470 -26.60 -22.10 47.52
CA GLY A 470 -26.64 -22.47 46.12
C GLY A 470 -27.95 -22.09 45.45
N PRO A 471 -27.94 -21.79 44.14
CA PRO A 471 -29.16 -21.55 43.39
C PRO A 471 -30.14 -22.72 43.45
N GLN A 472 -31.40 -22.40 43.80
CA GLN A 472 -32.43 -23.40 44.09
C GLN A 472 -33.03 -24.02 42.82
N ASN A 473 -32.99 -23.29 41.70
CA ASN A 473 -33.55 -23.69 40.43
C ASN A 473 -32.69 -23.26 39.24
N HIS A 474 -32.95 -23.82 38.05
CA HIS A 474 -32.18 -23.54 36.83
C HIS A 474 -32.24 -22.05 36.44
N SER A 475 -33.35 -21.36 36.71
CA SER A 475 -33.47 -19.92 36.42
C SER A 475 -32.51 -19.08 37.26
N GLU A 476 -32.27 -19.45 38.52
CA GLU A 476 -31.35 -18.72 39.40
C GLU A 476 -29.89 -18.98 39.00
N VAL A 477 -29.53 -20.21 38.62
CA VAL A 477 -28.20 -20.51 38.04
C VAL A 477 -27.98 -19.67 36.79
N ARG A 478 -28.95 -19.66 35.87
CA ARG A 478 -28.87 -18.88 34.63
C ARG A 478 -28.76 -17.39 34.91
N ALA A 479 -29.48 -16.86 35.90
CA ALA A 479 -29.39 -15.46 36.31
C ALA A 479 -27.99 -15.12 36.86
N LYS A 480 -27.44 -15.93 37.77
CA LYS A 480 -26.09 -15.75 38.32
C LYS A 480 -25.01 -15.83 37.24
N VAL A 481 -25.13 -16.77 36.30
CA VAL A 481 -24.18 -16.87 35.18
C VAL A 481 -24.26 -15.65 34.29
N LYS A 482 -25.48 -15.17 33.97
CA LYS A 482 -25.68 -13.92 33.21
C LYS A 482 -25.10 -12.70 33.94
N GLU A 483 -25.04 -12.70 35.27
CA GLU A 483 -24.41 -11.63 36.04
C GLU A 483 -22.88 -11.58 35.85
N TYR A 484 -22.21 -12.74 35.80
CA TYR A 484 -20.75 -12.82 35.60
C TYR A 484 -20.32 -12.85 34.12
N THR A 485 -21.23 -13.23 33.22
CA THR A 485 -20.95 -13.34 31.78
C THR A 485 -20.36 -12.07 31.18
N PRO A 486 -20.82 -10.84 31.50
CA PRO A 486 -20.22 -9.60 31.00
C PRO A 486 -18.72 -9.48 31.32
N THR A 487 -18.27 -9.90 32.50
CA THR A 487 -16.83 -9.83 32.85
C THR A 487 -16.02 -10.81 32.01
N PHE A 488 -16.53 -12.02 31.80
CA PHE A 488 -15.90 -13.01 30.92
C PHE A 488 -15.86 -12.53 29.47
N LEU A 489 -16.98 -12.04 28.93
CA LEU A 489 -17.07 -11.51 27.57
C LEU A 489 -16.13 -10.31 27.35
N ASN A 490 -15.99 -9.42 28.34
CA ASN A 490 -15.03 -8.31 28.29
C ASN A 490 -13.58 -8.83 28.24
N THR A 491 -13.27 -9.88 28.99
CA THR A 491 -11.94 -10.51 28.97
C THR A 491 -11.64 -11.12 27.61
N VAL A 492 -12.59 -11.87 27.05
CA VAL A 492 -12.51 -12.43 25.69
C VAL A 492 -12.31 -11.31 24.67
N GLN A 493 -13.07 -10.21 24.78
CA GLN A 493 -12.97 -9.07 23.88
C GLN A 493 -11.58 -8.42 23.92
N VAL A 494 -10.98 -8.27 25.11
CA VAL A 494 -9.62 -7.75 25.26
C VAL A 494 -8.61 -8.68 24.60
N ILE A 495 -8.70 -9.99 24.84
CA ILE A 495 -7.76 -10.98 24.29
C ILE A 495 -7.85 -11.02 22.76
N VAL A 496 -9.06 -11.11 22.21
CA VAL A 496 -9.30 -11.11 20.76
C VAL A 496 -8.86 -9.79 20.15
N GLY A 497 -9.25 -8.66 20.75
CA GLY A 497 -8.89 -7.32 20.29
C GLY A 497 -7.37 -7.11 20.28
N LEU A 498 -6.67 -7.58 21.31
CA LEU A 498 -5.23 -7.49 21.39
C LEU A 498 -4.53 -8.34 20.32
N ARG A 499 -4.94 -9.62 20.17
CA ARG A 499 -4.42 -10.52 19.14
C ARG A 499 -4.64 -9.93 17.74
N ALA A 500 -5.83 -9.44 17.46
CA ALA A 500 -6.20 -8.79 16.22
C ALA A 500 -5.38 -7.52 15.97
N GLY A 501 -5.24 -6.66 16.99
CA GLY A 501 -4.47 -5.41 16.93
C GLY A 501 -3.00 -5.66 16.58
N VAL A 502 -2.35 -6.61 17.24
CA VAL A 502 -0.96 -6.98 16.95
C VAL A 502 -0.82 -7.58 15.54
N LYS A 503 -1.75 -8.45 15.14
CA LYS A 503 -1.75 -9.02 13.78
C LYS A 503 -1.89 -7.92 12.72
N ASN A 504 -2.82 -6.99 12.91
CA ASN A 504 -3.05 -5.86 12.01
C ASN A 504 -1.82 -4.94 11.92
N ILE A 505 -1.17 -4.62 13.05
CA ILE A 505 0.06 -3.81 13.06
C ILE A 505 1.16 -4.50 12.24
N ARG A 506 1.33 -5.83 12.38
CA ARG A 506 2.30 -6.59 11.57
C ARG A 506 1.98 -6.53 10.08
N GLY A 507 0.71 -6.52 9.69
CA GLY A 507 0.29 -6.35 8.29
C GLY A 507 0.55 -4.94 7.73
N ILE A 508 0.43 -3.91 8.56
CA ILE A 508 0.69 -2.51 8.17
C ILE A 508 2.19 -2.18 8.14
N LEU A 509 2.99 -2.85 8.98
CA LEU A 509 4.41 -2.56 9.16
C LEU A 509 5.23 -2.56 7.85
N PRO A 510 5.06 -3.52 6.90
CA PRO A 510 5.70 -3.46 5.60
C PRO A 510 5.46 -2.16 4.83
N ALA A 511 4.21 -1.66 4.83
CA ALA A 511 3.86 -0.42 4.16
C ALA A 511 4.54 0.79 4.83
N VAL A 512 4.55 0.84 6.18
CA VAL A 512 5.22 1.93 6.92
C VAL A 512 6.73 1.90 6.72
N ALA A 513 7.36 0.74 6.88
CA ALA A 513 8.80 0.57 6.81
C ALA A 513 9.36 0.82 5.40
N SER A 514 8.57 0.54 4.36
CA SER A 514 8.98 0.75 2.98
C SER A 514 8.71 2.17 2.48
N MET A 515 7.63 2.82 2.92
CA MET A 515 7.15 4.03 2.27
C MET A 515 8.09 5.24 2.43
N VAL A 516 8.56 5.53 3.64
CA VAL A 516 9.45 6.70 3.85
C VAL A 516 10.78 6.54 3.10
N PRO A 517 11.53 5.43 3.28
CA PRO A 517 12.81 5.29 2.60
C PRO A 517 12.66 5.21 1.07
N ALA A 518 11.59 4.56 0.58
CA ALA A 518 11.31 4.47 -0.86
C ALA A 518 10.96 5.84 -1.47
N LEU A 519 10.13 6.65 -0.81
CA LEU A 519 9.83 8.02 -1.27
C LEU A 519 11.08 8.90 -1.24
N MET A 520 11.85 8.86 -0.16
CA MET A 520 13.11 9.62 -0.08
C MET A 520 14.09 9.21 -1.17
N GLN A 521 14.24 7.91 -1.44
CA GLN A 521 15.07 7.42 -2.52
C GLN A 521 14.54 7.88 -3.89
N GLY A 522 13.23 7.79 -4.14
CA GLY A 522 12.62 8.26 -5.39
C GLY A 522 12.91 9.74 -5.65
N GLY A 523 12.82 10.56 -4.60
CA GLY A 523 13.17 11.98 -4.66
C GLY A 523 14.64 12.20 -4.99
N LEU A 524 15.55 11.45 -4.36
CA LEU A 524 16.98 11.52 -4.67
C LEU A 524 17.30 11.09 -6.11
N MET A 525 16.62 10.07 -6.64
CA MET A 525 16.80 9.64 -8.02
C MET A 525 16.38 10.74 -9.01
N VAL A 526 15.23 11.39 -8.78
CA VAL A 526 14.81 12.53 -9.61
C VAL A 526 15.72 13.73 -9.43
N LYS A 527 16.22 13.98 -8.21
CA LYS A 527 17.22 15.03 -7.95
C LYS A 527 18.49 14.82 -8.78
N ASN A 528 18.93 13.57 -8.93
CA ASN A 528 20.11 13.26 -9.75
C ASN A 528 19.85 13.45 -11.25
N LEU A 529 18.62 13.19 -11.71
CA LEU A 529 18.22 13.45 -13.09
C LEU A 529 18.17 14.95 -13.41
N VAL A 530 17.70 15.75 -12.44
CA VAL A 530 17.59 17.21 -12.56
C VAL A 530 18.28 17.93 -11.38
N PRO A 531 19.63 17.99 -11.36
CA PRO A 531 20.42 18.44 -10.20
C PRO A 531 20.09 19.84 -9.68
N ARG A 532 19.62 20.72 -10.58
CA ARG A 532 19.35 22.13 -10.27
C ARG A 532 17.97 22.38 -9.64
N GLN A 533 17.04 21.43 -9.68
CA GLN A 533 15.70 21.64 -9.16
C GLN A 533 15.66 21.51 -7.64
N THR A 534 15.08 22.48 -6.95
CA THR A 534 14.67 22.32 -5.55
C THR A 534 13.48 21.36 -5.54
N LEU A 535 13.51 20.34 -4.66
CA LEU A 535 12.42 19.39 -4.52
C LEU A 535 11.62 19.74 -3.25
N PRO A 536 10.67 20.69 -3.31
CA PRO A 536 9.75 20.96 -2.20
C PRO A 536 8.77 19.79 -1.98
N SER A 537 8.68 18.91 -2.97
CA SER A 537 7.85 17.72 -3.13
C SER A 537 7.85 16.70 -1.98
N ILE A 538 8.84 16.72 -1.10
CA ILE A 538 8.78 15.92 0.13
C ILE A 538 7.58 16.32 1.00
N LEU A 539 7.19 17.61 0.97
CA LEU A 539 6.05 18.13 1.74
C LEU A 539 4.71 17.56 1.26
N LEU A 540 4.58 17.21 -0.03
CA LEU A 540 3.38 16.59 -0.59
C LEU A 540 3.34 15.08 -0.36
N THR A 541 4.49 14.42 -0.25
CA THR A 541 4.56 12.95 -0.10
C THR A 541 4.57 12.50 1.37
N LEU A 542 5.09 13.30 2.30
CA LEU A 542 5.09 13.02 3.74
C LEU A 542 3.70 12.73 4.34
N PRO A 543 2.61 13.42 3.97
CA PRO A 543 1.26 13.10 4.42
C PRO A 543 0.87 11.63 4.31
N TRP A 544 1.27 10.95 3.22
CA TRP A 544 0.99 9.53 3.03
C TRP A 544 1.74 8.67 4.06
N ALA A 545 3.01 8.98 4.30
CA ALA A 545 3.81 8.32 5.32
C ALA A 545 3.22 8.43 6.73
N PHE A 546 2.87 9.65 7.13
CA PHE A 546 2.25 9.91 8.43
C PHE A 546 0.89 9.22 8.56
N THR A 547 0.10 9.16 7.49
CA THR A 547 -1.21 8.52 7.52
C THR A 547 -1.13 7.05 7.89
N THR A 548 -0.24 6.30 7.24
CA THR A 548 -0.05 4.87 7.53
C THR A 548 0.57 4.65 8.91
N LEU A 549 1.48 5.53 9.34
CA LEU A 549 2.08 5.47 10.68
C LEU A 549 1.04 5.68 11.78
N PHE A 550 0.25 6.75 11.68
CA PHE A 550 -0.83 7.04 12.64
C PHE A 550 -1.89 5.94 12.63
N TRP A 551 -2.25 5.42 11.46
CA TRP A 551 -3.19 4.30 11.38
C TRP A 551 -2.66 3.06 12.11
N GLY A 552 -1.38 2.73 11.93
CA GLY A 552 -0.71 1.66 12.65
C GLY A 552 -0.72 1.87 14.17
N GLN A 553 -0.51 3.10 14.64
CA GLN A 553 -0.60 3.45 16.05
C GLN A 553 -2.01 3.25 16.62
N TYR A 554 -3.05 3.68 15.90
CA TYR A 554 -4.43 3.58 16.37
C TYR A 554 -5.04 2.18 16.26
N GLN A 555 -4.42 1.25 15.52
CA GLN A 555 -4.93 -0.11 15.35
C GLN A 555 -5.13 -0.86 16.66
N LEU A 556 -4.16 -0.77 17.58
CA LEU A 556 -4.25 -1.49 18.85
C LEU A 556 -5.46 -1.02 19.66
N TYR A 557 -5.63 0.30 19.77
CA TYR A 557 -6.75 0.91 20.49
C TYR A 557 -8.09 0.59 19.83
N TYR A 558 -8.16 0.63 18.51
CA TYR A 558 -9.39 0.35 17.78
C TYR A 558 -9.87 -1.08 18.01
N GLN A 559 -8.97 -2.06 17.95
CA GLN A 559 -9.33 -3.46 18.14
C GLN A 559 -9.75 -3.78 19.59
N LEU A 560 -9.26 -3.02 20.58
CA LEU A 560 -9.65 -3.16 21.99
C LEU A 560 -11.01 -2.51 22.30
N MET A 561 -11.22 -1.28 21.82
CA MET A 561 -12.39 -0.47 22.18
C MET A 561 -13.61 -0.77 21.28
N THR A 562 -13.42 -1.26 20.06
CA THR A 562 -14.45 -1.86 19.18
C THR A 562 -15.68 -0.97 18.84
N GLY A 563 -15.57 0.35 18.96
CA GLY A 563 -16.66 1.28 18.63
C GLY A 563 -16.61 1.81 17.20
N ALA A 564 -17.75 1.87 16.50
CA ALA A 564 -17.84 2.49 15.17
C ALA A 564 -17.50 3.99 15.18
N VAL A 565 -17.87 4.70 16.25
CA VAL A 565 -17.50 6.12 16.46
C VAL A 565 -15.99 6.25 16.64
N PHE A 566 -15.36 5.34 17.39
CA PHE A 566 -13.92 5.32 17.55
C PHE A 566 -13.19 4.99 16.24
N LEU A 567 -13.72 4.08 15.41
CA LEU A 567 -13.19 3.82 14.07
C LEU A 567 -13.17 5.09 13.23
N LEU A 568 -14.29 5.82 13.18
CA LEU A 568 -14.38 7.08 12.42
C LEU A 568 -13.40 8.13 12.96
N ALA A 569 -13.26 8.25 14.29
CA ALA A 569 -12.28 9.13 14.90
C ALA A 569 -10.84 8.74 14.54
N ALA A 570 -10.49 7.46 14.65
CA ALA A 570 -9.17 6.92 14.33
C ALA A 570 -8.82 7.09 12.85
N LEU A 571 -9.77 6.83 11.94
CA LEU A 571 -9.59 7.07 10.51
C LEU A 571 -9.41 8.57 10.23
N ALA A 572 -10.22 9.44 10.82
CA ALA A 572 -10.10 10.88 10.62
C ALA A 572 -8.76 11.43 11.16
N MET A 573 -8.31 10.99 12.33
CA MET A 573 -6.98 11.34 12.86
C MET A 573 -5.86 10.83 11.96
N SER A 574 -5.96 9.59 11.48
CA SER A 574 -4.92 8.97 10.66
C SER A 574 -4.82 9.64 9.29
N PHE A 575 -5.95 9.89 8.62
CA PHE A 575 -6.00 10.44 7.27
C PHE A 575 -6.01 11.98 7.24
N GLY A 576 -6.05 12.64 8.40
CA GLY A 576 -5.96 14.09 8.54
C GLY A 576 -4.80 14.74 7.77
N PRO A 577 -3.57 14.18 7.78
CA PRO A 577 -2.47 14.69 6.98
C PRO A 577 -2.76 14.74 5.48
N LEU A 578 -3.56 13.82 4.90
CA LEU A 578 -3.86 13.82 3.47
C LEU A 578 -4.62 15.07 3.00
N VAL A 579 -5.22 15.83 3.92
CA VAL A 579 -5.81 17.14 3.63
C VAL A 579 -4.76 18.06 2.98
N TYR A 580 -3.51 18.06 3.47
CA TYR A 580 -2.42 18.85 2.89
C TYR A 580 -2.07 18.40 1.47
N TYR A 581 -2.05 17.09 1.21
CA TYR A 581 -1.81 16.55 -0.12
C TYR A 581 -2.93 16.91 -1.10
N ILE A 582 -4.18 16.67 -0.71
CA ILE A 582 -5.36 16.91 -1.56
C ILE A 582 -5.45 18.40 -1.91
N TYR A 583 -5.38 19.29 -0.92
CA TYR A 583 -5.44 20.72 -1.20
C TYR A 583 -4.19 21.25 -1.89
N GLY A 584 -3.00 20.70 -1.60
CA GLY A 584 -1.78 21.04 -2.33
C GLY A 584 -1.89 20.72 -3.83
N LYS A 585 -2.55 19.61 -4.20
CA LYS A 585 -2.84 19.27 -5.60
C LYS A 585 -4.00 20.08 -6.19
N LEU A 586 -5.10 20.28 -5.46
CA LEU A 586 -6.26 21.04 -5.95
C LEU A 586 -5.95 22.51 -6.23
N TYR A 587 -5.09 23.13 -5.41
CA TYR A 587 -4.65 24.51 -5.59
C TYR A 587 -3.35 24.63 -6.37
N THR A 588 -2.83 23.51 -6.88
CA THR A 588 -1.58 23.44 -7.65
C THR A 588 -0.48 24.27 -6.98
N ILE A 589 -0.12 23.92 -5.73
CA ILE A 589 0.82 24.69 -4.89
C ILE A 589 2.19 24.95 -5.53
N VAL A 590 2.49 24.19 -6.58
CA VAL A 590 3.66 24.28 -7.45
C VAL A 590 3.66 25.55 -8.31
N GLN A 591 2.49 26.15 -8.56
CA GLN A 591 2.37 27.37 -9.37
C GLN A 591 2.85 28.61 -8.60
N PRO A 592 3.49 29.60 -9.27
CA PRO A 592 3.79 30.87 -8.64
C PRO A 592 2.46 31.52 -8.28
N MET A 593 2.35 31.84 -6.99
CA MET A 593 1.18 32.50 -6.44
C MET A 593 1.60 33.92 -6.07
N ASP A 594 0.71 34.87 -6.30
CA ASP A 594 0.86 36.16 -5.65
C ASP A 594 0.72 36.01 -4.12
N ASP A 595 1.12 37.05 -3.38
CA ASP A 595 1.10 36.99 -1.91
C ASP A 595 -0.31 36.80 -1.35
N GLN A 596 -1.34 37.36 -2.01
CA GLN A 596 -2.72 37.23 -1.57
C GLN A 596 -3.24 35.80 -1.76
N GLN A 597 -2.92 35.17 -2.88
CA GLN A 597 -3.20 33.77 -3.18
C GLN A 597 -2.48 32.85 -2.19
N SER A 598 -1.18 33.07 -1.95
CA SER A 598 -0.37 32.29 -1.00
C SER A 598 -0.90 32.37 0.43
N ILE A 599 -1.22 33.59 0.91
CA ILE A 599 -1.80 33.82 2.24
C ILE A 599 -3.18 33.15 2.33
N THR A 600 -4.05 33.35 1.32
CA THR A 600 -5.40 32.76 1.29
C THR A 600 -5.34 31.24 1.31
N LEU A 601 -4.44 30.65 0.52
CA LEU A 601 -4.20 29.22 0.48
C LEU A 601 -3.74 28.70 1.83
N THR A 602 -2.73 29.34 2.42
CA THR A 602 -2.17 28.95 3.71
C THR A 602 -3.24 28.98 4.81
N PHE A 603 -4.05 30.05 4.87
CA PHE A 603 -5.15 30.15 5.84
C PHE A 603 -6.24 29.10 5.60
N ARG A 604 -6.61 28.82 4.34
CA ARG A 604 -7.60 27.78 4.01
C ARG A 604 -7.11 26.39 4.39
N ILE A 605 -5.89 26.02 4.00
CA ILE A 605 -5.29 24.74 4.35
C ILE A 605 -5.18 24.60 5.86
N TRP A 606 -4.70 25.64 6.56
CA TRP A 606 -4.60 25.63 8.01
C TRP A 606 -5.97 25.47 8.67
N TYR A 607 -7.00 26.19 8.21
CA TYR A 607 -8.36 26.07 8.74
C TYR A 607 -8.93 24.66 8.51
N TYR A 608 -8.77 24.09 7.31
CA TYR A 608 -9.24 22.74 7.02
C TYR A 608 -8.48 21.68 7.80
N ALA A 609 -7.15 21.79 7.92
CA ALA A 609 -6.35 20.88 8.72
C ALA A 609 -6.72 20.99 10.22
N LEU A 610 -6.87 22.20 10.74
CA LEU A 610 -7.32 22.42 12.12
C LEU A 610 -8.68 21.78 12.36
N VAL A 611 -9.67 22.01 11.49
CA VAL A 611 -11.03 21.47 11.69
C VAL A 611 -11.09 19.96 11.49
N PHE A 612 -10.59 19.46 10.36
CA PHE A 612 -10.75 18.05 9.95
C PHE A 612 -9.72 17.11 10.56
N ALA A 613 -8.48 17.55 10.78
CA ALA A 613 -7.43 16.71 11.35
C ALA A 613 -7.35 16.83 12.88
N LEU A 614 -7.73 17.97 13.46
CA LEU A 614 -7.59 18.22 14.90
C LEU A 614 -8.92 18.35 15.64
N VAL A 615 -9.78 19.31 15.31
CA VAL A 615 -11.00 19.58 16.11
C VAL A 615 -12.00 18.41 16.05
N ILE A 616 -12.40 17.99 14.84
CA ILE A 616 -13.40 16.92 14.68
C ILE A 616 -12.92 15.59 15.29
N PRO A 617 -11.71 15.10 14.98
CA PRO A 617 -11.30 13.78 15.46
C PRO A 617 -11.07 13.74 16.98
N TYR A 618 -10.51 14.82 17.57
CA TYR A 618 -10.36 14.90 19.03
C TYR A 618 -11.69 15.08 19.74
N LEU A 619 -12.66 15.79 19.14
CA LEU A 619 -14.02 15.87 19.68
C LEU A 619 -14.70 14.49 19.66
N LEU A 620 -14.59 13.74 18.55
CA LEU A 620 -15.12 12.38 18.46
C LEU A 620 -14.46 11.44 19.47
N MET A 621 -13.13 11.54 19.62
CA MET A 621 -12.37 10.77 20.61
C MET A 621 -12.78 11.15 22.04
N PHE A 622 -12.93 12.44 22.34
CA PHE A 622 -13.39 12.93 23.64
C PHE A 622 -14.79 12.43 23.95
N VAL A 623 -15.73 12.53 22.99
CA VAL A 623 -17.10 12.04 23.16
C VAL A 623 -17.09 10.53 23.43
N TYR A 624 -16.25 9.79 22.71
CA TYR A 624 -16.09 8.36 22.91
C TYR A 624 -15.56 8.02 24.31
N VAL A 625 -14.45 8.63 24.72
CA VAL A 625 -13.80 8.36 26.00
C VAL A 625 -14.66 8.81 27.18
N ALA A 626 -15.27 9.99 27.09
CA ALA A 626 -16.01 10.60 28.21
C ALA A 626 -17.40 9.98 28.42
N PHE A 627 -18.06 9.51 27.35
CA PHE A 627 -19.47 9.11 27.42
C PHE A 627 -19.75 7.69 26.95
N LEU A 628 -18.85 7.06 26.20
CA LEU A 628 -19.11 5.75 25.58
C LEU A 628 -18.15 4.64 26.04
N ASN A 629 -17.14 4.96 26.87
CA ASN A 629 -16.07 4.03 27.21
C ASN A 629 -16.14 3.53 28.67
N ASP A 630 -16.55 2.28 28.87
CA ASP A 630 -16.63 1.62 30.18
C ASP A 630 -15.36 0.80 30.55
N PHE A 631 -14.21 1.06 29.90
CA PHE A 631 -13.05 0.16 29.92
C PHE A 631 -12.11 0.30 31.15
N LYS A 632 -11.55 -0.82 31.63
CA LYS A 632 -10.59 -0.89 32.76
C LYS A 632 -9.16 -1.21 32.29
N GLU A 633 -8.16 -0.55 32.88
CA GLU A 633 -6.82 -0.29 32.32
C GLU A 633 -5.75 -1.38 32.58
N ASP A 634 -5.92 -2.24 33.61
CA ASP A 634 -4.79 -3.05 34.14
C ASP A 634 -4.46 -4.36 33.37
N THR A 635 -5.37 -4.90 32.55
CA THR A 635 -5.18 -6.24 31.93
C THR A 635 -4.36 -6.22 30.63
N ILE A 636 -4.17 -5.05 30.02
CA ILE A 636 -3.66 -4.91 28.63
C ILE A 636 -2.13 -5.05 28.56
N TRP A 637 -1.40 -4.52 29.54
CA TRP A 637 0.07 -4.47 29.49
C TRP A 637 0.73 -5.86 29.49
N GLN A 638 0.22 -6.77 30.31
CA GLN A 638 0.84 -8.10 30.47
C GLN A 638 0.57 -9.04 29.29
N ALA A 639 -0.59 -8.93 28.64
CA ALA A 639 -0.91 -9.76 27.47
C ALA A 639 -0.18 -9.27 26.19
N THR A 640 0.15 -7.98 26.09
CA THR A 640 0.75 -7.38 24.88
C THR A 640 2.19 -7.85 24.66
N VAL A 641 2.98 -8.01 25.72
CA VAL A 641 4.42 -8.32 25.61
C VAL A 641 4.70 -9.77 25.16
N ALA A 642 3.81 -10.72 25.50
CA ALA A 642 4.04 -12.15 25.20
C ALA A 642 3.87 -12.50 23.71
N VAL A 643 2.97 -11.82 23.00
CA VAL A 643 2.64 -12.11 21.59
C VAL A 643 3.70 -11.57 20.61
N PHE A 644 4.49 -10.57 21.02
CA PHE A 644 5.49 -9.95 20.16
C PHE A 644 6.75 -10.80 19.94
N LEU A 645 7.08 -11.76 20.82
CA LEU A 645 8.44 -12.31 20.91
C LEU A 645 8.73 -13.59 20.08
N GLN A 646 7.76 -14.16 19.36
CA GLN A 646 8.00 -15.40 18.56
C GLN A 646 7.28 -15.40 17.20
N PRO A 647 7.77 -14.65 16.19
CA PRO A 647 7.23 -14.76 14.83
C PRO A 647 7.59 -16.10 14.18
N SER A 648 6.67 -16.68 13.40
CA SER A 648 6.97 -17.87 12.58
C SER A 648 7.85 -17.52 11.38
N PHE A 649 8.65 -18.47 10.89
CA PHE A 649 9.49 -18.27 9.69
C PHE A 649 8.66 -17.81 8.47
N LYS A 650 7.48 -18.39 8.25
CA LYS A 650 6.54 -17.97 7.20
C LYS A 650 6.15 -16.49 7.35
N SER A 651 5.84 -16.04 8.56
CA SER A 651 5.51 -14.63 8.83
C SER A 651 6.68 -13.70 8.50
N ILE A 652 7.92 -14.13 8.77
CA ILE A 652 9.12 -13.36 8.44
C ILE A 652 9.29 -13.26 6.92
N VAL A 653 9.09 -14.35 6.18
CA VAL A 653 9.19 -14.35 4.71
C VAL A 653 8.14 -13.44 4.09
N ILE A 654 6.87 -13.53 4.52
CA ILE A 654 5.78 -12.65 4.05
C ILE A 654 6.09 -11.20 4.38
N LEU A 655 6.59 -10.92 5.60
CA LEU A 655 6.99 -9.58 6.01
C LEU A 655 8.09 -9.01 5.09
N ILE A 656 9.14 -9.79 4.82
CA ILE A 656 10.26 -9.36 3.96
C ILE A 656 9.79 -9.17 2.51
N ALA A 657 9.08 -10.15 1.94
CA ALA A 657 8.58 -10.09 0.56
C ALA A 657 7.59 -8.94 0.38
N GLY A 658 6.66 -8.77 1.32
CA GLY A 658 5.70 -7.65 1.34
C GLY A 658 6.40 -6.30 1.50
N THR A 659 7.44 -6.21 2.34
CA THR A 659 8.21 -4.96 2.50
C THR A 659 8.96 -4.62 1.22
N LEU A 660 9.65 -5.58 0.60
CA LEU A 660 10.37 -5.36 -0.66
C LEU A 660 9.44 -5.02 -1.82
N SER A 661 8.26 -5.67 -1.89
CA SER A 661 7.25 -5.36 -2.90
C SER A 661 6.70 -3.94 -2.69
N ASN A 662 6.23 -3.61 -1.49
CA ASN A 662 5.73 -2.27 -1.17
C ASN A 662 6.81 -1.19 -1.36
N TYR A 663 8.07 -1.52 -1.09
CA TYR A 663 9.21 -0.67 -1.38
C TYR A 663 9.34 -0.40 -2.87
N ALA A 664 9.30 -1.44 -3.70
CA ALA A 664 9.36 -1.30 -5.16
C ALA A 664 8.23 -0.43 -5.70
N TYR A 665 6.98 -0.71 -5.29
CA TYR A 665 5.81 0.09 -5.68
C TYR A 665 5.94 1.54 -5.23
N THR A 666 6.32 1.77 -3.98
CA THR A 666 6.38 3.12 -3.42
C THR A 666 7.55 3.92 -3.97
N LEU A 667 8.68 3.27 -4.25
CA LEU A 667 9.83 3.89 -4.88
C LEU A 667 9.46 4.35 -6.28
N GLN A 668 8.85 3.46 -7.06
CA GLN A 668 8.44 3.75 -8.43
C GLN A 668 7.32 4.79 -8.50
N ALA A 669 6.32 4.70 -7.63
CA ALA A 669 5.28 5.74 -7.49
C ALA A 669 5.89 7.07 -7.05
N GLY A 670 6.86 7.05 -6.14
CA GLY A 670 7.64 8.21 -5.73
C GLY A 670 8.36 8.86 -6.91
N ILE A 671 9.15 8.10 -7.66
CA ILE A 671 9.83 8.59 -8.88
C ILE A 671 8.81 9.23 -9.83
N ASP A 672 7.71 8.54 -10.12
CA ASP A 672 6.69 9.04 -11.04
C ASP A 672 6.10 10.38 -10.54
N TRP A 673 5.77 10.49 -9.25
CA TRP A 673 5.28 11.74 -8.66
C TRP A 673 6.30 12.86 -8.67
N PHE A 674 7.57 12.57 -8.33
CA PHE A 674 8.61 13.59 -8.35
C PHE A 674 8.93 14.06 -9.76
N VAL A 675 8.86 13.17 -10.76
CA VAL A 675 8.99 13.55 -12.18
C VAL A 675 7.83 14.47 -12.57
N ASP A 676 6.58 14.12 -12.24
CA ASP A 676 5.44 14.99 -12.52
C ASP A 676 5.62 16.35 -11.87
N GLU A 677 6.03 16.40 -10.61
CA GLU A 677 6.17 17.65 -9.89
C GLU A 677 7.32 18.50 -10.42
N VAL A 678 8.42 17.88 -10.85
CA VAL A 678 9.51 18.59 -11.53
C VAL A 678 9.06 19.13 -12.88
N VAL A 679 8.27 18.36 -13.63
CA VAL A 679 7.69 18.82 -14.91
C VAL A 679 6.71 19.96 -14.66
N ASP A 680 5.82 19.84 -13.67
CA ASP A 680 4.86 20.87 -13.28
C ASP A 680 5.61 22.14 -12.84
N HIS A 681 6.64 22.03 -12.00
CA HIS A 681 7.49 23.17 -11.60
C HIS A 681 8.19 23.80 -12.80
N HIS A 682 8.69 22.98 -13.73
CA HIS A 682 9.38 23.47 -14.91
C HIS A 682 8.42 24.24 -15.83
N VAL A 683 7.31 23.62 -16.22
CA VAL A 683 6.26 24.21 -17.05
C VAL A 683 5.76 25.49 -16.42
N THR A 684 5.47 25.44 -15.13
CA THR A 684 4.89 26.57 -14.43
C THR A 684 5.91 27.69 -14.18
N GLY A 685 7.17 27.37 -13.90
CA GLY A 685 8.23 28.37 -13.82
C GLY A 685 8.49 29.10 -15.14
N HIS A 686 8.15 28.47 -16.29
CA HIS A 686 8.26 29.09 -17.61
C HIS A 686 6.96 29.76 -18.07
N ALA A 687 5.82 29.46 -17.45
CA ALA A 687 4.53 30.00 -17.86
C ALA A 687 4.48 31.53 -17.90
N PRO A 688 5.04 32.30 -16.93
CA PRO A 688 5.10 33.75 -17.03
C PRO A 688 5.87 34.23 -18.27
N ALA A 689 6.98 33.58 -18.62
CA ALA A 689 7.78 33.94 -19.79
C ALA A 689 7.05 33.61 -21.10
N VAL A 690 6.36 32.46 -21.17
CA VAL A 690 5.54 32.08 -22.32
C VAL A 690 4.36 33.03 -22.50
N ILE A 691 3.70 33.42 -21.43
CA ILE A 691 2.57 34.36 -21.49
C ILE A 691 3.08 35.78 -21.82
N ALA A 692 4.29 36.15 -21.39
CA ALA A 692 4.92 37.41 -21.74
C ALA A 692 5.28 37.56 -23.23
N SER A 693 5.36 36.46 -23.99
CA SER A 693 5.60 36.52 -25.44
C SER A 693 4.32 36.67 -26.27
N THR A 694 3.14 36.63 -25.63
CA THR A 694 1.85 36.75 -26.30
C THR A 694 1.50 38.19 -26.64
N ARG A 695 0.76 38.36 -27.74
CA ARG A 695 0.33 39.70 -28.19
C ARG A 695 -1.07 40.06 -27.70
N SER A 696 -1.81 39.08 -27.20
CA SER A 696 -3.20 39.23 -26.78
C SER A 696 -3.52 38.33 -25.58
N MET A 697 -4.53 38.73 -24.81
CA MET A 697 -5.01 37.98 -23.65
C MET A 697 -5.66 36.64 -24.06
N GLU A 698 -6.29 36.58 -25.24
CA GLU A 698 -6.89 35.34 -25.77
C GLU A 698 -5.82 34.31 -26.15
N GLU A 699 -4.70 34.76 -26.72
CA GLU A 699 -3.54 33.90 -26.99
C GLU A 699 -2.93 33.40 -25.68
N ALA A 700 -2.81 34.27 -24.67
CA ALA A 700 -2.35 33.89 -23.34
C ALA A 700 -3.27 32.88 -22.66
N ASP A 701 -4.59 33.03 -22.72
CA ASP A 701 -5.56 32.07 -22.19
C ASP A 701 -5.44 30.72 -22.89
N SER A 702 -5.30 30.71 -24.22
CA SER A 702 -5.09 29.49 -24.99
C SER A 702 -3.79 28.76 -24.60
N LEU A 703 -2.68 29.50 -24.43
CA LEU A 703 -1.41 28.92 -23.99
C LEU A 703 -1.48 28.46 -22.53
N GLN A 704 -2.13 29.22 -21.66
CA GLN A 704 -2.35 28.88 -20.26
C GLN A 704 -3.12 27.55 -20.12
N GLN A 705 -4.18 27.36 -20.92
CA GLN A 705 -4.93 26.10 -20.98
C GLN A 705 -4.06 24.93 -21.48
N LYS A 706 -3.19 25.17 -22.48
CA LYS A 706 -2.26 24.14 -22.97
C LYS A 706 -1.18 23.75 -21.95
N LEU A 707 -0.74 24.72 -21.14
CA LEU A 707 0.26 24.52 -20.09
C LEU A 707 -0.35 24.06 -18.75
N ASP A 708 -1.68 23.96 -18.65
CA ASP A 708 -2.42 23.64 -17.41
C ASP A 708 -2.07 24.61 -16.25
N THR A 709 -1.97 25.90 -16.57
CA THR A 709 -1.66 26.96 -15.58
C THR A 709 -2.89 27.82 -15.28
N THR A 710 -2.90 28.53 -14.14
CA THR A 710 -4.06 29.33 -13.71
C THR A 710 -3.69 30.78 -13.35
N LEU A 711 -2.81 31.42 -14.14
CA LEU A 711 -2.49 32.83 -13.92
C LEU A 711 -3.73 33.71 -14.10
N ASP A 712 -3.85 34.74 -13.26
CA ASP A 712 -4.97 35.69 -13.29
C ASP A 712 -4.73 36.75 -14.38
N LEU A 713 -5.04 36.38 -15.62
CA LEU A 713 -4.88 37.24 -16.80
C LEU A 713 -5.69 38.54 -16.69
N ASP A 714 -6.85 38.52 -16.01
CA ASP A 714 -7.67 39.70 -15.78
C ASP A 714 -6.96 40.69 -14.84
N SER A 715 -6.38 40.20 -13.75
CA SER A 715 -5.60 41.03 -12.82
C SER A 715 -4.34 41.59 -13.49
N ILE A 716 -3.69 40.83 -14.38
CA ILE A 716 -2.56 41.31 -15.19
C ILE A 716 -3.01 42.43 -16.14
N GLN A 717 -4.09 42.21 -16.89
CA GLN A 717 -4.63 43.18 -17.85
C GLN A 717 -5.07 44.49 -17.17
N LYS A 718 -5.69 44.39 -15.98
CA LYS A 718 -6.12 45.56 -15.20
C LYS A 718 -4.96 46.24 -14.47
N GLY A 719 -3.81 45.56 -14.30
CA GLY A 719 -2.73 46.03 -13.45
C GLY A 719 -3.15 46.06 -11.97
N GLU A 720 -3.92 45.06 -11.54
CA GLU A 720 -4.41 44.91 -10.15
C GLU A 720 -3.63 43.87 -9.35
N TYR A 721 -2.70 43.14 -10.00
CA TYR A 721 -1.88 42.11 -9.36
C TYR A 721 -0.92 42.69 -8.31
N VAL A 722 -0.52 41.83 -7.35
CA VAL A 722 0.36 42.23 -6.23
C VAL A 722 1.64 41.42 -6.25
N CYS A 723 2.78 42.06 -6.51
CA CYS A 723 4.10 41.43 -6.41
C CYS A 723 4.87 41.99 -5.19
N GLY A 724 5.02 41.16 -4.15
CA GLY A 724 5.61 41.53 -2.87
C GLY A 724 4.54 41.72 -1.81
N GLY A 725 4.71 41.04 -0.67
CA GLY A 725 3.69 40.92 0.37
C GLY A 725 3.11 42.24 0.83
N LEU A 726 1.94 42.21 1.48
CA LEU A 726 1.25 43.42 1.96
C LEU A 726 2.11 44.33 2.85
N SER A 727 3.16 43.76 3.46
CA SER A 727 4.14 44.46 4.30
C SER A 727 5.46 44.83 3.59
N ASP A 728 5.60 44.57 2.29
CA ASP A 728 6.82 44.86 1.53
C ASP A 728 6.96 46.38 1.31
N PRO A 729 7.98 47.04 1.88
CA PRO A 729 8.20 48.48 1.71
C PRO A 729 8.58 48.86 0.27
N THR A 730 9.00 47.87 -0.54
CA THR A 730 9.43 48.00 -1.93
C THR A 730 8.44 47.32 -2.90
N ARG A 731 7.15 47.34 -2.56
CA ARG A 731 6.09 46.81 -3.43
C ARG A 731 6.18 47.44 -4.83
N LEU A 732 6.33 46.59 -5.83
CA LEU A 732 6.30 47.04 -7.22
C LEU A 732 4.84 47.34 -7.56
N GLN A 733 4.55 48.58 -7.96
CA GLN A 733 3.21 48.93 -8.42
C GLN A 733 3.03 48.41 -9.85
N PRO A 734 2.02 47.56 -10.10
CA PRO A 734 1.72 47.10 -11.45
C PRO A 734 1.40 48.28 -12.37
N PRO A 735 1.79 48.23 -13.65
CA PRO A 735 1.46 49.26 -14.63
C PRO A 735 -0.05 49.25 -14.90
N THR A 736 -0.74 50.32 -14.51
CA THR A 736 -2.17 50.51 -14.81
C THR A 736 -2.39 50.90 -16.28
N GLU A 737 -1.43 51.61 -16.87
CA GLU A 737 -1.39 52.04 -18.26
C GLU A 737 -0.46 51.17 -19.12
N GLY A 738 -0.73 51.07 -20.42
CA GLY A 738 0.03 50.23 -21.37
C GLY A 738 -0.84 49.20 -22.07
N ASP A 739 -0.30 48.62 -23.15
CA ASP A 739 -0.89 47.46 -23.83
C ASP A 739 -0.65 46.17 -23.02
N TRP A 740 -1.32 45.10 -23.44
CA TRP A 740 -1.20 43.78 -22.82
C TRP A 740 0.27 43.34 -22.73
N GLU A 741 1.00 43.43 -23.85
CA GLU A 741 2.39 43.01 -23.98
C GLU A 741 3.29 43.63 -22.91
N ARG A 742 3.22 44.96 -22.74
CA ARG A 742 3.99 45.64 -21.70
C ARG A 742 3.60 45.21 -20.29
N LYS A 743 2.30 45.05 -20.03
CA LYS A 743 1.79 44.66 -18.70
C LYS A 743 2.25 43.26 -18.31
N VAL A 744 2.15 42.30 -19.23
CA VAL A 744 2.53 40.91 -19.00
C VAL A 744 4.05 40.74 -18.87
N GLN A 745 4.85 41.50 -19.64
CA GLN A 745 6.31 41.51 -19.50
C GLN A 745 6.74 42.03 -18.13
N ILE A 746 6.16 43.15 -17.68
CA ILE A 746 6.45 43.71 -16.37
C ILE A 746 6.01 42.74 -15.26
N TYR A 747 4.87 42.07 -15.40
CA TYR A 747 4.44 41.01 -14.47
C TYR A 747 5.50 39.90 -14.35
N SER A 748 5.94 39.34 -15.47
CA SER A 748 6.88 38.21 -15.48
C SER A 748 8.25 38.57 -14.93
N VAL A 749 8.76 39.76 -15.24
CA VAL A 749 10.02 40.27 -14.67
C VAL A 749 9.86 40.55 -13.17
N SER A 750 8.74 41.13 -12.74
CA SER A 750 8.48 41.45 -11.33
C SER A 750 8.44 40.20 -10.46
N LEU A 751 7.83 39.11 -10.95
CA LEU A 751 7.75 37.83 -10.25
C LEU A 751 9.15 37.25 -10.01
N LEU A 752 9.97 37.15 -11.06
CA LEU A 752 11.34 36.62 -10.98
C LEU A 752 12.25 37.49 -10.12
N TYR A 753 12.14 38.82 -10.22
CA TYR A 753 12.91 39.74 -9.39
C TYR A 753 12.64 39.53 -7.90
N LYS A 754 11.36 39.37 -7.52
CA LYS A 754 10.96 39.18 -6.12
C LYS A 754 11.43 37.86 -5.53
N ASP A 755 11.34 36.77 -6.29
CA ASP A 755 11.87 35.46 -5.87
C ASP A 755 13.37 35.56 -5.56
N HIS A 756 14.13 36.17 -6.48
CA HIS A 756 15.56 36.35 -6.32
C HIS A 756 15.94 37.29 -5.16
N ALA A 757 15.25 38.43 -5.02
CA ALA A 757 15.50 39.37 -3.92
C ALA A 757 15.27 38.73 -2.55
N THR A 758 14.23 37.91 -2.42
CA THR A 758 13.91 37.17 -1.20
C THR A 758 14.99 36.13 -0.87
N LEU A 759 15.38 35.32 -1.86
CA LEU A 759 16.41 34.29 -1.70
C LEU A 759 17.78 34.89 -1.40
N ASP A 760 18.12 36.01 -2.01
CA ASP A 760 19.36 36.74 -1.74
C ASP A 760 19.40 37.27 -0.30
N ALA A 761 18.28 37.81 0.20
CA ALA A 761 18.18 38.27 1.58
C ALA A 761 18.35 37.10 2.57
N PHE A 762 17.74 35.95 2.28
CA PHE A 762 17.98 34.73 3.07
C PHE A 762 19.44 34.28 3.00
N ALA A 763 20.07 34.32 1.82
CA ALA A 763 21.47 33.98 1.67
C ALA A 763 22.37 34.93 2.49
N ALA A 764 22.13 36.23 2.41
CA ALA A 764 22.84 37.23 3.23
C ALA A 764 22.74 36.89 4.72
N HIS A 765 21.54 36.55 5.19
CA HIS A 765 21.30 36.19 6.58
C HIS A 765 22.00 34.88 6.98
N ILE A 766 21.85 33.82 6.19
CA ILE A 766 22.42 32.49 6.47
C ILE A 766 23.95 32.52 6.45
N TYR A 767 24.55 33.25 5.51
CA TYR A 767 26.00 33.37 5.38
C TYR A 767 26.60 34.50 6.25
N GLY A 768 25.76 35.31 6.91
CA GLY A 768 26.21 36.45 7.71
C GLY A 768 26.94 37.51 6.90
N GLU A 769 26.59 37.68 5.62
CA GLU A 769 27.27 38.58 4.68
C GLU A 769 26.25 39.48 3.96
N ASP A 770 26.12 40.71 4.44
CA ASP A 770 25.16 41.71 3.95
C ASP A 770 25.39 42.13 2.48
N ARG A 771 26.57 41.82 1.90
CA ARG A 771 26.90 42.16 0.51
C ARG A 771 26.31 41.20 -0.51
N ILE A 772 25.91 39.99 -0.12
CA ILE A 772 25.41 38.95 -1.04
C ILE A 772 24.30 39.46 -1.96
N PRO A 773 23.25 40.17 -1.48
CA PRO A 773 22.18 40.66 -2.34
C PRO A 773 22.71 41.63 -3.40
N SER A 774 23.59 42.56 -3.02
CA SER A 774 24.16 43.54 -3.97
C SER A 774 25.06 42.88 -5.03
N VAL A 775 25.75 41.80 -4.69
CA VAL A 775 26.61 41.04 -5.62
C VAL A 775 25.75 40.24 -6.60
N MET A 776 24.74 39.54 -6.10
CA MET A 776 23.83 38.73 -6.90
C MET A 776 22.93 39.59 -7.79
N GLU A 777 22.43 40.72 -7.28
CA GLU A 777 21.69 41.72 -8.05
C GLU A 777 22.54 42.26 -9.21
N ARG A 778 23.78 42.67 -8.95
CA ARG A 778 24.70 43.14 -9.99
C ARG A 778 24.96 42.07 -11.05
N ALA A 779 25.12 40.81 -10.64
CA ALA A 779 25.30 39.70 -11.58
C ALA A 779 24.06 39.44 -12.44
N ARG A 780 22.85 39.76 -11.93
CA ARG A 780 21.59 39.61 -12.66
C ARG A 780 21.16 40.86 -13.44
N GLN A 781 21.75 42.04 -13.22
CA GLN A 781 21.37 43.27 -13.94
C GLN A 781 21.45 43.12 -15.46
N GLU A 782 22.48 42.46 -15.98
CA GLU A 782 22.59 42.20 -17.42
C GLU A 782 21.50 41.22 -17.90
N PHE A 783 21.18 40.21 -17.09
CA PHE A 783 20.11 39.25 -17.38
C PHE A 783 18.72 39.90 -17.37
N PHE A 784 18.45 40.76 -16.38
CA PHE A 784 17.19 41.51 -16.32
C PHE A 784 17.09 42.55 -17.45
N GLY A 785 18.19 43.20 -17.83
CA GLY A 785 18.21 44.09 -18.98
C GLY A 785 17.86 43.36 -20.29
N VAL A 786 18.30 42.11 -20.46
CA VAL A 786 17.91 41.24 -21.57
C VAL A 786 16.45 40.81 -21.46
N MET A 787 15.91 40.59 -20.26
CA MET A 787 14.50 40.23 -20.07
C MET A 787 13.54 41.41 -20.28
N GLU A 788 13.96 42.63 -19.92
CA GLU A 788 13.19 43.87 -20.10
C GLU A 788 13.22 44.37 -21.55
N ASN A 789 14.34 44.17 -22.26
CA ASN A 789 14.49 44.50 -23.67
C ASN A 789 15.05 43.28 -24.42
N PRO A 790 14.25 42.22 -24.61
CA PRO A 790 14.71 41.04 -25.32
C PRO A 790 15.13 41.41 -26.74
N PRO A 791 16.30 40.96 -27.21
CA PRO A 791 16.66 41.12 -28.61
C PRO A 791 15.58 40.48 -29.49
N SER A 792 15.32 41.05 -30.68
CA SER A 792 14.29 40.52 -31.57
C SER A 792 14.54 39.03 -31.85
N GLY A 793 13.58 38.17 -31.46
CA GLY A 793 13.70 36.72 -31.59
C GLY A 793 14.12 35.96 -30.32
N ALA A 794 14.49 36.64 -29.22
CA ALA A 794 14.94 35.98 -27.99
C ALA A 794 13.90 35.05 -27.32
N PHE A 795 12.61 35.29 -27.58
CA PHE A 795 11.50 34.48 -27.06
C PHE A 795 10.63 33.85 -28.15
N MET A 796 10.99 34.00 -29.44
CA MET A 796 10.28 33.31 -30.52
C MET A 796 11.02 32.03 -30.87
N TRP A 797 10.45 30.89 -30.49
CA TRP A 797 10.72 29.64 -31.20
C TRP A 797 10.14 29.79 -32.61
N ASP A 798 10.96 30.23 -33.57
CA ASP A 798 10.54 30.26 -34.97
C ASP A 798 10.55 28.83 -35.50
N GLU A 799 9.40 28.17 -35.32
CA GLU A 799 9.15 26.81 -35.77
C GLU A 799 9.40 26.66 -37.29
N ARG A 800 9.28 27.74 -38.07
CA ARG A 800 9.62 27.74 -39.50
C ARG A 800 11.13 27.74 -39.70
N ALA A 801 11.87 28.58 -38.99
CA ALA A 801 13.33 28.60 -39.06
C ALA A 801 13.95 27.26 -38.59
N ALA A 802 13.37 26.65 -37.56
CA ALA A 802 13.77 25.31 -37.10
C ALA A 802 13.49 24.23 -38.16
N GLN A 803 12.31 24.24 -38.79
CA GLN A 803 11.96 23.33 -39.88
C GLN A 803 12.83 23.55 -41.15
N GLU A 804 13.24 24.79 -41.42
CA GLU A 804 14.16 25.11 -42.52
C GLU A 804 15.56 24.56 -42.26
N LEU A 805 16.12 24.79 -41.06
CA LEU A 805 17.39 24.21 -40.64
C LEU A 805 17.38 22.68 -40.68
N GLU A 806 16.27 22.04 -40.30
CA GLU A 806 16.12 20.59 -40.39
C GLU A 806 16.08 20.10 -41.84
N ARG A 807 15.34 20.80 -42.72
CA ARG A 807 15.35 20.50 -44.17
C ARG A 807 16.75 20.64 -44.77
N GLU A 808 17.49 21.67 -44.39
CA GLU A 808 18.85 21.90 -44.87
C GLU A 808 19.81 20.82 -44.38
N ALA A 809 19.75 20.47 -43.10
CA ALA A 809 20.55 19.39 -42.54
C ALA A 809 20.26 18.04 -43.22
N ARG A 810 18.98 17.76 -43.53
CA ARG A 810 18.57 16.54 -44.23
C ARG A 810 19.09 16.50 -45.67
N LYS A 811 18.98 17.61 -46.40
CA LYS A 811 19.58 17.75 -47.74
C LYS A 811 21.10 17.57 -47.71
N ALA A 812 21.78 18.12 -46.70
CA ALA A 812 23.22 17.98 -46.53
C ALA A 812 23.64 16.54 -46.23
N ALA A 813 22.87 15.82 -45.41
CA ALA A 813 23.09 14.40 -45.11
C ALA A 813 22.90 13.52 -46.35
N GLU A 814 21.80 13.71 -47.10
CA GLU A 814 21.55 12.99 -48.36
C GLU A 814 22.65 13.27 -49.40
N ALA A 815 23.12 14.52 -49.49
CA ALA A 815 24.21 14.88 -50.39
C ALA A 815 25.57 14.30 -49.96
N ALA A 816 25.81 14.10 -48.67
CA ALA A 816 27.01 13.45 -48.15
C ALA A 816 26.98 11.93 -48.41
N GLU A 817 25.82 11.29 -48.22
CA GLU A 817 25.62 9.87 -48.51
C GLU A 817 25.78 9.57 -50.01
N ALA A 818 25.28 10.44 -50.89
CA ALA A 818 25.44 10.30 -52.34
C ALA A 818 26.89 10.49 -52.85
N ARG A 819 27.79 11.05 -52.02
CA ARG A 819 29.22 11.25 -52.36
C ARG A 819 30.13 10.15 -51.82
N GLY A 820 29.66 9.34 -50.87
CA GLY A 820 30.36 8.15 -50.37
C GLY A 820 30.04 6.94 -51.22
#